data_AF-A0A4Q9KHU7-F1
#
_entry.id   AF-A0A4Q9KHU7-F1
#
_cell.length_a   1.000
_cell.length_b   1.000
_cell.length_c   1.000
_cell.angle_alpha   90.00
_cell.angle_beta   90.00
_cell.angle_gamma   90.00
#
_symmetry.space_group_name_H-M   'P 1'
#
loop_
_entity.id
_entity.type
_entity.pdbx_description
1 polymer ?
#
loop_
_entity_poly.entity_id
_entity_poly.type
_entity_poly.pdbx_seq_one_letter_code
_entity_poly.pdbx_strand_id
1 'polypeptide(L)'
;MILDDIYLDLSAFADDEQDVVIENDGSFLLVREGRDIAGKLVETESGVFVELGADRIPYRQFLIRTLGRLDVFATRILQRKGEVPSFVEGPAVVFHPAEAPVAVSSALLALEDECATGSPFATRISFITADAGLGKTALLQQMQARRAQQFLEGRSGFIFWHLDLQGRQLLRLSEALMGDLGDLRMYGLWMPGLIRLMKHRALVLAIDGFDELSAEQGSNTSLGALASLVAQLDGQGTIVAAARRTFFDTEDYMRRAGVVKRSTTSPCEFAEITVRPWREREAVEFLGSYATSQGFDTDGRAIYTDILTALGCAADHPFLTRPFLLSRAARAIVEYSIPVEQFIRPGEDQLDSVAAIVHAFVEREVTEKWKNRVTGEPYLSSDQHMELLAQVAEEMYQNATDRLPVEIIDTIASILLEAWAIDAEYRQQVVEMVHMHVLLVHPSDGVDGYRSFDHPEFRDYFVAVALSARLREAMNSGVGERLARFLSISQLSDSTARYVFGMIKPSRAESARLLQVLADIVNREYRPTYVQQNVGTLLPFALSDSTGGDQLAFAAKAISSSISWESTHLTDISLSQVTFVNVSLQGSVWTRVTLEDCQLGDLAVDAHSRFEDVVLKQCQVDSVRFEAAEDSIREFAPARIKAVLSGLGIVFHEDEEPKLPIEEPASVGAIRSLLSMFRRSTVVRESQIRHRFRSEAAWVLDELVGVAVAHGVIEVRTYRGSGQDRIWALTARLDDVLAAEGGFARQDLVDFWADLRGRR
;
A
#
# COMPACT_ATOMS: atom_id res chain seq x y z
N MET A 1 22.12 23.66 -23.48
CA MET A 1 21.66 22.72 -22.43
C MET A 1 20.82 23.42 -21.37
N ILE A 2 21.26 24.53 -20.76
CA ILE A 2 20.46 25.26 -19.74
C ILE A 2 19.21 25.95 -20.34
N LEU A 3 19.32 26.53 -21.56
CA LEU A 3 18.22 27.26 -22.20
C LEU A 3 17.04 26.39 -22.65
N ASP A 4 17.30 25.18 -23.15
CA ASP A 4 16.24 24.25 -23.57
C ASP A 4 15.40 23.78 -22.37
N ASP A 5 16.06 23.51 -21.25
CA ASP A 5 15.37 23.18 -20.00
C ASP A 5 14.55 24.36 -19.48
N ILE A 6 15.08 25.59 -19.54
CA ILE A 6 14.34 26.79 -19.15
C ILE A 6 13.14 27.05 -20.07
N TYR A 7 13.27 26.81 -21.37
CA TYR A 7 12.15 26.91 -22.31
C TYR A 7 11.03 25.93 -21.92
N LEU A 8 11.37 24.66 -21.70
CA LEU A 8 10.41 23.64 -21.25
C LEU A 8 9.78 23.98 -19.90
N ASP A 9 10.52 24.61 -18.98
CA ASP A 9 9.96 25.15 -17.74
C ASP A 9 8.91 26.21 -18.03
N LEU A 10 9.25 27.25 -18.81
CA LEU A 10 8.34 28.37 -19.08
C LEU A 10 7.09 27.91 -19.84
N SER A 11 7.25 27.06 -20.86
CA SER A 11 6.14 26.51 -21.65
C SER A 11 5.16 25.71 -20.80
N ALA A 12 5.63 25.03 -19.75
CA ALA A 12 4.76 24.24 -18.87
C ALA A 12 3.81 25.08 -18.00
N PHE A 13 4.04 26.40 -17.87
CA PHE A 13 3.19 27.33 -17.12
C PHE A 13 2.52 28.39 -17.98
N ALA A 14 2.79 28.41 -19.28
CA ALA A 14 2.12 29.31 -20.22
C ALA A 14 0.70 28.82 -20.54
N ASP A 15 -0.15 29.72 -21.02
CA ASP A 15 -1.48 29.37 -21.50
C ASP A 15 -1.41 28.54 -22.80
N ASP A 16 -0.44 28.84 -23.67
CA ASP A 16 -0.04 28.04 -24.84
C ASP A 16 1.51 27.98 -24.93
N GLU A 17 2.06 26.86 -25.40
CA GLU A 17 3.51 26.71 -25.60
C GLU A 17 4.05 27.70 -26.64
N GLN A 18 3.22 28.12 -27.60
CA GLN A 18 3.56 29.10 -28.64
C GLN A 18 3.69 30.52 -28.12
N ASP A 19 3.13 30.80 -26.94
CA ASP A 19 3.19 32.12 -26.30
C ASP A 19 4.53 32.36 -25.59
N VAL A 20 5.42 31.36 -25.55
CA VAL A 20 6.74 31.46 -24.94
C VAL A 20 7.80 31.83 -25.97
N VAL A 21 8.43 32.97 -25.76
CA VAL A 21 9.56 33.45 -26.57
C VAL A 21 10.75 33.67 -25.65
N ILE A 22 11.92 33.12 -26.01
CA ILE A 22 13.20 33.42 -25.38
C ILE A 22 14.15 33.93 -26.46
N GLU A 23 14.61 35.17 -26.32
CA GLU A 23 15.57 35.80 -27.22
C GLU A 23 17.01 35.41 -26.86
N ASN A 24 17.91 35.56 -27.84
CA ASN A 24 19.33 35.23 -27.67
C ASN A 24 20.04 36.07 -26.58
N ASP A 25 19.49 37.24 -26.22
CA ASP A 25 20.04 38.08 -25.16
C ASP A 25 19.55 37.69 -23.75
N GLY A 26 18.76 36.62 -23.65
CA GLY A 26 18.16 36.11 -22.42
C GLY A 26 16.81 36.73 -22.06
N SER A 27 16.31 37.70 -22.84
CA SER A 27 14.96 38.25 -22.64
C SER A 27 13.92 37.18 -22.93
N PHE A 28 12.87 37.08 -22.11
CA PHE A 28 11.77 36.15 -22.33
C PHE A 28 10.41 36.83 -22.16
N LEU A 29 9.42 36.26 -22.82
CA LEU A 29 8.01 36.59 -22.70
C LEU A 29 7.22 35.29 -22.61
N LEU A 30 6.24 35.23 -21.70
CA LEU A 30 5.18 34.22 -21.71
C LEU A 30 3.83 34.86 -21.36
N VAL A 31 2.75 34.27 -21.87
CA VAL A 31 1.38 34.61 -21.47
C VAL A 31 0.88 33.57 -20.46
N ARG A 32 0.38 34.03 -19.33
CA ARG A 32 -0.19 33.17 -18.29
C ARG A 32 -1.40 33.81 -17.64
N GLU A 33 -2.50 33.06 -17.53
CA GLU A 33 -3.78 33.56 -17.03
C GLU A 33 -4.22 34.84 -17.77
N GLY A 34 -3.93 34.92 -19.07
CA GLY A 34 -4.17 36.08 -19.93
C GLY A 34 -3.31 37.31 -19.60
N ARG A 35 -2.18 37.15 -18.90
CA ARG A 35 -1.25 38.24 -18.56
C ARG A 35 0.16 37.96 -19.08
N ASP A 36 0.76 39.00 -19.62
CA ASP A 36 2.15 38.97 -20.08
C ASP A 36 3.11 38.98 -18.89
N ILE A 37 4.01 38.00 -18.83
CA ILE A 37 5.15 37.94 -17.93
C ILE A 37 6.40 38.07 -18.79
N ALA A 38 7.10 39.20 -18.66
CA ALA A 38 8.34 39.47 -19.38
C ALA A 38 9.49 39.73 -18.40
N GLY A 39 10.68 39.25 -18.73
CA GLY A 39 11.87 39.44 -17.91
C GLY A 39 13.15 39.08 -18.65
N LYS A 40 14.26 39.06 -17.92
CA LYS A 40 15.58 38.70 -18.47
C LYS A 40 16.27 37.63 -17.64
N LEU A 41 16.78 36.60 -18.31
CA LEU A 41 17.61 35.56 -17.72
C LEU A 41 19.07 36.04 -17.67
N VAL A 42 19.65 36.02 -16.46
CA VAL A 42 21.03 36.45 -16.21
C VAL A 42 21.79 35.30 -15.57
N GLU A 43 22.72 34.72 -16.31
CA GLU A 43 23.62 33.68 -15.80
C GLU A 43 24.83 34.33 -15.10
N THR A 44 25.15 33.83 -13.90
CA THR A 44 26.31 34.26 -13.11
C THR A 44 27.03 33.06 -12.51
N GLU A 45 28.21 33.28 -11.92
CA GLU A 45 28.98 32.23 -11.24
C GLU A 45 28.18 31.54 -10.11
N SER A 46 27.20 32.22 -9.51
CA SER A 46 26.33 31.68 -8.45
C SER A 46 25.03 31.03 -8.96
N GLY A 47 24.82 30.98 -10.28
CA GLY A 47 23.65 30.36 -10.92
C GLY A 47 22.86 31.31 -11.82
N VAL A 48 21.66 30.87 -12.22
CA VAL A 48 20.74 31.60 -13.11
C VAL A 48 19.78 32.45 -12.28
N PHE A 49 19.63 33.73 -12.67
CA PHE A 49 18.70 34.69 -12.08
C PHE A 49 17.70 35.19 -13.13
N VAL A 50 16.56 35.66 -12.63
CA VAL A 50 15.50 36.30 -13.41
C VAL A 50 15.41 37.74 -12.94
N GLU A 51 15.54 38.68 -13.87
CA GLU A 51 15.28 40.11 -13.65
C GLU A 51 13.85 40.43 -14.13
N LEU A 52 12.96 40.74 -13.18
CA LEU A 52 11.59 41.18 -13.43
C LEU A 52 11.49 42.65 -13.01
N GLY A 53 11.61 43.58 -13.96
CA GLY A 53 11.64 45.00 -13.66
C GLY A 53 12.87 45.37 -12.81
N ALA A 54 12.65 45.71 -11.53
CA ALA A 54 13.72 46.08 -10.60
C ALA A 54 14.19 44.92 -9.70
N ASP A 55 13.44 43.82 -9.66
CA ASP A 55 13.72 42.69 -8.79
C ASP A 55 14.61 41.66 -9.49
N ARG A 56 15.61 41.16 -8.77
CA ARG A 56 16.48 40.07 -9.21
C ARG A 56 16.28 38.85 -8.33
N ILE A 57 15.75 37.79 -8.90
CA ILE A 57 15.28 36.60 -8.18
C ILE A 57 16.04 35.37 -8.69
N PRO A 58 16.51 34.46 -7.82
CA PRO A 58 17.06 33.18 -8.27
C PRO A 58 16.05 32.43 -9.14
N TYR A 59 16.48 31.82 -10.24
CA TYR A 59 15.59 31.16 -11.21
C TYR A 59 14.66 30.13 -10.55
N ARG A 60 15.21 29.30 -9.65
CA ARG A 60 14.41 28.34 -8.88
C ARG A 60 13.31 29.02 -8.07
N GLN A 61 13.60 30.16 -7.45
CA GLN A 61 12.59 30.90 -6.66
C GLN A 61 11.50 31.49 -7.56
N PHE A 62 11.87 32.03 -8.73
CA PHE A 62 10.92 32.45 -9.75
C PHE A 62 10.01 31.30 -10.21
N LEU A 63 10.61 30.15 -10.53
CA LEU A 63 9.87 28.96 -10.94
C LEU A 63 8.87 28.51 -9.87
N ILE A 64 9.27 28.42 -8.60
CA ILE A 64 8.41 27.83 -7.55
C ILE A 64 7.39 28.81 -6.96
N ARG A 65 7.75 30.10 -6.82
CA ARG A 65 6.89 31.10 -6.16
C ARG A 65 6.09 31.93 -7.16
N THR A 66 6.68 32.29 -8.30
CA THR A 66 5.99 33.10 -9.31
C THR A 66 5.19 32.20 -10.26
N LEU A 67 5.83 31.20 -10.86
CA LEU A 67 5.17 30.29 -11.78
C LEU A 67 4.35 29.22 -11.02
N GLY A 68 4.99 28.40 -10.19
CA GLY A 68 4.30 27.32 -9.46
C GLY A 68 3.32 27.76 -8.39
N ARG A 69 3.42 29.01 -7.89
CA ARG A 69 2.62 29.55 -6.77
C ARG A 69 2.56 28.59 -5.57
N LEU A 70 3.69 27.96 -5.26
CA LEU A 70 3.78 26.96 -4.20
C LEU A 70 3.50 27.54 -2.81
N ASP A 71 3.72 28.83 -2.59
CA ASP A 71 3.29 29.53 -1.37
C ASP A 71 1.76 29.49 -1.17
N VAL A 72 1.00 29.72 -2.24
CA VAL A 72 -0.46 29.57 -2.22
C VAL A 72 -0.82 28.11 -2.00
N PHE A 73 -0.14 27.18 -2.67
CA PHE A 73 -0.34 25.74 -2.49
C PHE A 73 -0.17 25.33 -1.01
N ALA A 74 0.96 25.69 -0.38
CA ALA A 74 1.24 25.40 1.02
C ALA A 74 0.17 25.97 1.95
N THR A 75 -0.30 27.19 1.69
CA THR A 75 -1.37 27.82 2.46
C THR A 75 -2.68 27.05 2.33
N ARG A 76 -3.04 26.59 1.11
CA ARG A 76 -4.25 25.80 0.88
C ARG A 76 -4.20 24.43 1.53
N ILE A 77 -3.04 23.77 1.51
CA ILE A 77 -2.80 22.52 2.24
C ILE A 77 -3.15 22.72 3.73
N LEU A 78 -2.54 23.71 4.38
CA LEU A 78 -2.72 23.96 5.82
C LEU A 78 -4.14 24.39 6.17
N GLN A 79 -4.83 25.09 5.27
CA GLN A 79 -6.24 25.47 5.44
C GLN A 79 -7.19 24.28 5.31
N ARG A 80 -6.87 23.29 4.46
CA ARG A 80 -7.69 22.10 4.24
C ARG A 80 -7.48 21.07 5.35
N LYS A 81 -6.22 20.76 5.66
CA LYS A 81 -5.83 19.79 6.70
C LYS A 81 -4.60 20.31 7.45
N GLY A 82 -4.76 20.51 8.75
CA GLY A 82 -3.67 20.88 9.66
C GLY A 82 -2.82 19.67 10.07
N GLU A 83 -2.03 19.85 11.14
CA GLU A 83 -1.28 18.75 11.74
C GLU A 83 -2.22 17.67 12.31
N VAL A 84 -1.71 16.43 12.37
CA VAL A 84 -2.45 15.31 12.94
C VAL A 84 -2.51 15.50 14.47
N PRO A 85 -3.71 15.54 15.09
CA PRO A 85 -3.83 15.70 16.53
C PRO A 85 -3.14 14.57 17.29
N SER A 86 -2.38 14.92 18.33
CA SER A 86 -1.65 13.96 19.17
C SER A 86 -0.76 12.99 18.38
N PHE A 87 -0.15 13.46 17.29
CA PHE A 87 0.77 12.64 16.50
C PHE A 87 1.99 12.21 17.33
N VAL A 88 2.35 10.93 17.25
CA VAL A 88 3.53 10.35 17.89
C VAL A 88 4.40 9.68 16.84
N GLU A 89 5.70 9.94 16.94
CA GLU A 89 6.73 9.39 16.05
C GLU A 89 6.89 7.87 16.26
N GLY A 90 6.54 7.10 15.22
CA GLY A 90 6.71 5.65 15.23
C GLY A 90 8.08 5.19 14.72
N PRO A 91 8.57 4.01 15.15
CA PRO A 91 9.77 3.40 14.62
C PRO A 91 9.58 2.91 13.18
N ALA A 92 10.66 2.82 12.41
CA ALA A 92 10.68 2.26 11.07
C ALA A 92 11.98 1.50 10.76
N VAL A 93 12.00 0.78 9.65
CA VAL A 93 13.21 0.22 9.05
C VAL A 93 13.33 0.75 7.63
N VAL A 94 14.49 1.31 7.30
CA VAL A 94 14.79 1.85 5.98
C VAL A 94 15.65 0.85 5.22
N PHE A 95 15.28 0.62 3.96
CA PHE A 95 15.99 -0.27 3.05
C PHE A 95 16.44 0.52 1.82
N HIS A 96 17.76 0.57 1.61
CA HIS A 96 18.39 1.19 0.45
C HIS A 96 19.02 0.16 -0.49
N PRO A 97 19.25 0.51 -1.77
CA PRO A 97 19.93 -0.36 -2.71
C PRO A 97 21.36 -0.65 -2.26
N ALA A 98 21.70 -1.94 -2.14
CA ALA A 98 23.03 -2.42 -1.79
C ALA A 98 23.55 -2.02 -0.39
N GLU A 99 22.66 -1.62 0.52
CA GLU A 99 22.97 -1.32 1.92
C GLU A 99 22.17 -2.23 2.86
N ALA A 100 22.67 -2.45 4.08
CA ALA A 100 21.96 -3.21 5.08
C ALA A 100 20.73 -2.42 5.61
N PRO A 101 19.64 -3.09 6.02
CA PRO A 101 18.48 -2.41 6.59
C PRO A 101 18.86 -1.59 7.83
N VAL A 102 18.40 -0.34 7.89
CA VAL A 102 18.69 0.57 9.01
C VAL A 102 17.43 0.77 9.84
N ALA A 103 17.48 0.30 11.09
CA ALA A 103 16.42 0.58 12.05
C ALA A 103 16.50 2.03 12.54
N VAL A 104 15.38 2.75 12.44
CA VAL A 104 15.25 4.16 12.84
C VAL A 104 14.15 4.33 13.87
N SER A 105 14.32 5.29 14.78
CA SER A 105 13.34 5.59 15.82
C SER A 105 12.24 6.55 15.39
N SER A 106 12.36 7.19 14.23
CA SER A 106 11.35 8.10 13.68
C SER A 106 11.18 7.86 12.18
N ALA A 107 9.99 7.38 11.82
CA ALA A 107 9.57 7.23 10.43
C ALA A 107 9.46 8.59 9.72
N LEU A 108 9.07 9.67 10.43
CA LEU A 108 8.96 11.00 9.84
C LEU A 108 10.34 11.54 9.44
N LEU A 109 11.34 11.43 10.32
CA LEU A 109 12.70 11.89 10.01
C LEU A 109 13.32 11.08 8.87
N ALA A 110 13.08 9.78 8.82
CA ALA A 110 13.53 8.95 7.70
C ALA A 110 12.88 9.38 6.38
N LEU A 111 11.56 9.61 6.37
CA LEU A 111 10.86 10.11 5.19
C LEU A 111 11.33 11.52 4.79
N GLU A 112 11.62 12.38 5.77
CA GLU A 112 12.19 13.70 5.54
C GLU A 112 13.55 13.62 4.86
N ASP A 113 14.42 12.70 5.31
CA ASP A 113 15.73 12.47 4.71
C ASP A 113 15.59 11.92 3.28
N GLU A 114 14.76 10.90 3.07
CA GLU A 114 14.52 10.32 1.74
C GLU A 114 14.13 11.36 0.69
N CYS A 115 13.25 12.30 1.09
CA CYS A 115 12.78 13.37 0.23
C CYS A 115 13.86 14.42 -0.05
N ALA A 116 14.77 14.65 0.90
CA ALA A 116 15.80 15.69 0.82
C ALA A 116 17.11 15.22 0.16
N THR A 117 17.54 13.96 0.37
CA THR A 117 18.86 13.43 0.00
C THR A 117 18.91 12.73 -1.36
N GLY A 118 17.92 13.00 -2.22
CA GLY A 118 17.80 12.44 -3.57
C GLY A 118 19.09 12.49 -4.38
N SER A 119 19.49 11.39 -5.02
CA SER A 119 20.55 11.41 -6.05
C SER A 119 20.11 12.31 -7.20
N PRO A 120 20.84 13.37 -7.58
CA PRO A 120 20.41 14.28 -8.66
C PRO A 120 20.41 13.60 -10.05
N PHE A 121 20.81 12.33 -10.11
CA PHE A 121 21.04 11.56 -11.33
C PHE A 121 19.98 10.49 -11.59
N ALA A 122 19.04 10.31 -10.66
CA ALA A 122 17.99 9.32 -10.76
C ALA A 122 16.68 9.86 -10.18
N THR A 123 15.56 9.42 -10.76
CA THR A 123 14.26 9.57 -10.13
C THR A 123 14.24 8.68 -8.90
N ARG A 124 14.03 9.27 -7.72
CA ARG A 124 13.90 8.50 -6.48
C ARG A 124 12.44 8.12 -6.27
N ILE A 125 12.20 6.84 -5.99
CA ILE A 125 10.89 6.33 -5.63
C ILE A 125 11.02 5.67 -4.27
N SER A 126 10.40 6.25 -3.25
CA SER A 126 10.40 5.74 -1.89
C SER A 126 9.05 5.10 -1.57
N PHE A 127 9.07 3.81 -1.26
CA PHE A 127 7.88 3.07 -0.88
C PHE A 127 7.69 3.09 0.63
N ILE A 128 6.49 3.42 1.11
CA ILE A 128 6.14 3.30 2.52
C ILE A 128 5.25 2.08 2.69
N THR A 129 5.78 1.04 3.34
CA THR A 129 5.07 -0.21 3.59
C THR A 129 4.71 -0.32 5.07
N ALA A 130 3.48 -0.72 5.34
CA ALA A 130 3.01 -1.02 6.69
C ALA A 130 1.72 -1.84 6.64
N ASP A 131 1.46 -2.58 7.71
CA ASP A 131 0.18 -3.24 7.91
C ASP A 131 -0.92 -2.20 8.21
N ALA A 132 -2.17 -2.64 8.07
CA ALA A 132 -3.32 -1.81 8.37
C ALA A 132 -3.30 -1.33 9.84
N GLY A 133 -3.57 -0.05 10.04
CA GLY A 133 -3.63 0.58 11.36
C GLY A 133 -2.28 1.00 11.96
N LEU A 134 -1.16 0.83 11.24
CA LEU A 134 0.17 1.30 11.68
C LEU A 134 0.46 2.80 11.43
N GLY A 135 -0.52 3.56 10.93
CA GLY A 135 -0.44 5.03 10.86
C GLY A 135 0.24 5.63 9.62
N LYS A 136 0.32 4.92 8.48
CA LYS A 136 0.87 5.45 7.22
C LYS A 136 0.24 6.78 6.79
N THR A 137 -1.09 6.83 6.74
CA THR A 137 -1.83 8.02 6.34
C THR A 137 -1.57 9.18 7.30
N ALA A 138 -1.52 8.91 8.61
CA ALA A 138 -1.16 9.92 9.61
C ALA A 138 0.28 10.44 9.43
N LEU A 139 1.24 9.56 9.14
CA LEU A 139 2.63 9.92 8.83
C LEU A 139 2.72 10.85 7.61
N LEU A 140 2.02 10.52 6.52
CA LEU A 140 1.99 11.32 5.29
C LEU A 140 1.33 12.69 5.50
N GLN A 141 0.21 12.72 6.22
CA GLN A 141 -0.49 13.97 6.55
C GLN A 141 0.38 14.87 7.44
N GLN A 142 1.04 14.30 8.45
CA GLN A 142 1.95 15.03 9.32
C GLN A 142 3.14 15.60 8.52
N MET A 143 3.72 14.82 7.62
CA MET A 143 4.78 15.27 6.72
C MET A 143 4.31 16.42 5.83
N GLN A 144 3.12 16.32 5.24
CA GLN A 144 2.53 17.37 4.42
C GLN A 144 2.38 18.69 5.21
N ALA A 145 1.74 18.65 6.39
CA ALA A 145 1.52 19.85 7.20
C ALA A 145 2.85 20.50 7.62
N ARG A 146 3.79 19.70 8.15
CA ARG A 146 5.10 20.18 8.59
C ARG A 146 5.92 20.79 7.45
N ARG A 147 5.92 20.19 6.26
CA ARG A 147 6.64 20.72 5.10
C ARG A 147 5.99 21.97 4.52
N ALA A 148 4.66 22.04 4.48
CA ALA A 148 3.95 23.25 4.07
C ALA A 148 4.29 24.44 4.98
N GLN A 149 4.26 24.23 6.31
CA GLN A 149 4.64 25.24 7.30
C GLN A 149 6.10 25.68 7.11
N GLN A 150 7.04 24.74 7.04
CA GLN A 150 8.46 25.03 6.84
C GLN A 150 8.75 25.74 5.50
N PHE A 151 7.99 25.44 4.44
CA PHE A 151 8.14 26.09 3.14
C PHE A 151 7.75 27.58 3.21
N LEU A 152 6.63 27.89 3.88
CA LEU A 152 6.20 29.27 4.13
C LEU A 152 7.21 30.04 4.97
N GLU A 153 7.82 29.37 5.96
CA GLU A 153 8.88 29.92 6.81
C GLU A 153 10.26 30.00 6.14
N GLY A 154 10.40 29.49 4.91
CA GLY A 154 11.67 29.46 4.16
C GLY A 154 12.70 28.45 4.68
N ARG A 155 12.29 27.51 5.54
CA ARG A 155 13.13 26.44 6.10
C ARG A 155 13.12 25.15 5.26
N SER A 156 12.17 25.01 4.35
CA SER A 156 12.09 23.90 3.38
C SER A 156 12.23 24.41 1.94
N GLY A 157 12.95 23.65 1.11
CA GLY A 157 13.08 23.90 -0.31
C GLY A 157 11.96 23.31 -1.18
N PHE A 158 11.04 22.55 -0.60
CA PHE A 158 10.00 21.81 -1.31
C PHE A 158 8.69 21.71 -0.51
N ILE A 159 7.61 21.41 -1.22
CA ILE A 159 6.30 21.02 -0.67
C ILE A 159 6.12 19.52 -0.82
N PHE A 160 5.59 18.90 0.23
CA PHE A 160 5.16 17.52 0.21
C PHE A 160 3.65 17.48 0.00
N TRP A 161 3.20 16.89 -1.11
CA TRP A 161 1.79 16.81 -1.46
C TRP A 161 1.29 15.37 -1.32
N HIS A 162 0.47 15.16 -0.31
CA HIS A 162 -0.21 13.90 -0.02
C HIS A 162 -1.51 13.81 -0.81
N LEU A 163 -1.55 12.85 -1.73
CA LEU A 163 -2.72 12.46 -2.50
C LEU A 163 -3.29 11.17 -1.89
N ASP A 164 -4.50 11.28 -1.34
CA ASP A 164 -5.23 10.15 -0.77
C ASP A 164 -6.08 9.47 -1.85
N LEU A 165 -5.75 8.23 -2.19
CA LEU A 165 -6.51 7.41 -3.13
C LEU A 165 -7.46 6.44 -2.44
N GLN A 166 -7.50 6.38 -1.10
CA GLN A 166 -8.36 5.41 -0.42
C GLN A 166 -9.83 5.60 -0.82
N GLY A 167 -10.45 4.53 -1.31
CA GLY A 167 -11.85 4.54 -1.75
C GLY A 167 -12.07 5.16 -3.14
N ARG A 168 -11.01 5.55 -3.86
CA ARG A 168 -11.06 6.06 -5.24
C ARG A 168 -10.73 4.94 -6.23
N GLN A 169 -11.57 3.91 -6.25
CA GLN A 169 -11.41 2.76 -7.15
C GLN A 169 -11.61 3.18 -8.63
N LEU A 170 -10.78 2.67 -9.55
CA LEU A 170 -10.87 2.88 -11.01
C LEU A 170 -10.59 4.31 -11.53
N LEU A 171 -9.99 5.18 -10.72
CA LEU A 171 -9.58 6.53 -11.14
C LEU A 171 -8.13 6.53 -11.64
N ARG A 172 -7.90 7.12 -12.82
CA ARG A 172 -6.53 7.30 -13.33
C ARG A 172 -5.78 8.28 -12.44
N LEU A 173 -4.49 8.05 -12.19
CA LEU A 173 -3.65 8.93 -11.37
C LEU A 173 -3.73 10.41 -11.79
N SER A 174 -3.78 10.69 -13.10
CA SER A 174 -3.94 12.06 -13.61
C SER A 174 -5.27 12.70 -13.21
N GLU A 175 -6.36 11.93 -13.18
CA GLU A 175 -7.69 12.40 -12.77
C GLU A 175 -7.72 12.67 -11.26
N ALA A 176 -7.10 11.78 -10.46
CA ALA A 176 -6.97 11.98 -9.03
C ALA A 176 -6.18 13.26 -8.69
N LEU A 177 -5.05 13.50 -9.36
CA LEU A 177 -4.24 14.71 -9.18
C LEU A 177 -5.01 15.98 -9.54
N MET A 178 -5.69 16.00 -10.69
CA MET A 178 -6.47 17.17 -11.12
C MET A 178 -7.70 17.41 -10.24
N GLY A 179 -8.36 16.34 -9.79
CA GLY A 179 -9.45 16.43 -8.82
C GLY A 179 -8.99 17.07 -7.51
N ASP A 180 -7.85 16.63 -6.97
CA ASP A 180 -7.30 17.18 -5.72
C ASP A 180 -6.83 18.64 -5.86
N LEU A 181 -6.24 19.03 -7.01
CA LEU A 181 -5.97 20.44 -7.31
C LEU A 181 -7.24 21.29 -7.37
N GLY A 182 -8.32 20.72 -7.94
CA GLY A 182 -9.64 21.34 -7.97
C GLY A 182 -10.18 21.60 -6.57
N ASP A 183 -10.09 20.61 -5.68
CA ASP A 183 -10.47 20.73 -4.27
C ASP A 183 -9.65 21.81 -3.55
N LEU A 184 -8.33 21.87 -3.81
CA LEU A 184 -7.43 22.91 -3.28
C LEU A 184 -7.64 24.29 -3.93
N ARG A 185 -8.45 24.38 -4.99
CA ARG A 185 -8.71 25.58 -5.80
C ARG A 185 -7.42 26.20 -6.35
N MET A 186 -6.51 25.35 -6.83
CA MET A 186 -5.24 25.75 -7.44
C MET A 186 -5.44 25.99 -8.95
N TYR A 187 -5.73 27.24 -9.33
CA TYR A 187 -5.87 27.64 -10.73
C TYR A 187 -4.51 27.82 -11.41
N GLY A 188 -4.45 27.54 -12.72
CA GLY A 188 -3.25 27.81 -13.53
C GLY A 188 -2.06 26.89 -13.25
N LEU A 189 -2.29 25.74 -12.59
CA LEU A 189 -1.32 24.67 -12.39
C LEU A 189 -1.88 23.37 -12.99
N TRP A 190 -1.23 22.90 -14.05
CA TRP A 190 -1.65 21.72 -14.81
C TRP A 190 -0.56 20.64 -14.79
N MET A 191 -0.86 19.47 -15.37
CA MET A 191 0.07 18.33 -15.39
C MET A 191 1.50 18.70 -15.86
N PRO A 192 1.72 19.43 -16.98
CA PRO A 192 3.07 19.82 -17.38
C PRO A 192 3.83 20.60 -16.29
N GLY A 193 3.18 21.61 -15.68
CA GLY A 193 3.74 22.40 -14.60
C GLY A 193 4.05 21.56 -13.35
N LEU A 194 3.17 20.62 -12.98
CA LEU A 194 3.44 19.67 -11.90
C LEU A 194 4.70 18.84 -12.16
N ILE A 195 4.82 18.26 -13.37
CA ILE A 195 6.00 17.46 -13.74
C ILE A 195 7.28 18.31 -13.64
N ARG A 196 7.26 19.56 -14.11
CA ARG A 196 8.42 20.46 -13.97
C ARG A 196 8.75 20.75 -12.51
N LEU A 197 7.76 21.05 -11.66
CA LEU A 197 8.00 21.26 -10.21
C LEU A 197 8.57 20.02 -9.53
N MET A 198 8.12 18.83 -9.93
CA MET A 198 8.64 17.55 -9.44
C MET A 198 10.07 17.31 -9.89
N LYS A 199 10.40 17.56 -11.17
CA LYS A 199 11.78 17.48 -11.70
C LYS A 199 12.74 18.37 -10.94
N HIS A 200 12.30 19.60 -10.61
CA HIS A 200 13.05 20.58 -9.79
C HIS A 200 13.06 20.27 -8.29
N ARG A 201 12.45 19.16 -7.86
CA ARG A 201 12.26 18.77 -6.45
C ARG A 201 11.69 19.89 -5.60
N ALA A 202 10.83 20.70 -6.20
CA ALA A 202 10.06 21.72 -5.51
C ALA A 202 8.74 21.14 -4.98
N LEU A 203 8.26 20.08 -5.62
CA LEU A 203 7.08 19.33 -5.26
C LEU A 203 7.44 17.84 -5.16
N VAL A 204 7.18 17.23 -4.01
CA VAL A 204 7.28 15.78 -3.82
C VAL A 204 5.86 15.24 -3.72
N LEU A 205 5.50 14.35 -4.64
CA LEU A 205 4.19 13.71 -4.65
C LEU A 205 4.23 12.45 -3.78
N ALA A 206 3.31 12.34 -2.84
CA ALA A 206 3.06 11.15 -2.04
C ALA A 206 1.68 10.57 -2.36
N ILE A 207 1.68 9.33 -2.86
CA ILE A 207 0.47 8.60 -3.23
C ILE A 207 0.12 7.62 -2.11
N ASP A 208 -1.00 7.84 -1.41
CA ASP A 208 -1.51 6.94 -0.36
C ASP A 208 -2.63 6.05 -0.90
N GLY A 209 -2.58 4.75 -0.62
CA GLY A 209 -3.46 3.76 -1.26
C GLY A 209 -2.96 3.33 -2.64
N PHE A 210 -1.63 3.25 -2.83
CA PHE A 210 -1.03 2.86 -4.12
C PHE A 210 -1.48 1.46 -4.60
N ASP A 211 -1.81 0.56 -3.69
CA ASP A 211 -2.36 -0.77 -3.97
C ASP A 211 -3.70 -0.71 -4.72
N GLU A 212 -4.52 0.33 -4.51
CA GLU A 212 -5.80 0.51 -5.20
C GLU A 212 -5.63 0.79 -6.71
N LEU A 213 -4.52 1.44 -7.10
CA LEU A 213 -4.17 1.64 -8.51
C LEU A 213 -3.75 0.32 -9.20
N SER A 214 -3.25 -0.64 -8.42
CA SER A 214 -2.74 -1.92 -8.95
C SER A 214 -3.83 -2.97 -9.18
N ALA A 215 -4.99 -2.83 -8.51
CA ALA A 215 -6.14 -3.72 -8.63
C ALA A 215 -7.01 -3.41 -9.88
N GLU A 216 -6.91 -2.20 -10.43
CA GLU A 216 -7.73 -1.67 -11.53
C GLU A 216 -7.66 -2.50 -12.83
N GLN A 217 -6.55 -3.19 -13.07
CA GLN A 217 -6.35 -3.95 -14.29
C GLN A 217 -5.93 -5.37 -13.92
N GLY A 218 -6.85 -6.33 -13.99
CA GLY A 218 -6.60 -7.77 -13.83
C GLY A 218 -5.66 -8.39 -14.89
N SER A 219 -4.71 -7.62 -15.39
CA SER A 219 -3.64 -8.02 -16.29
C SER A 219 -2.31 -7.54 -15.72
N ASN A 220 -1.21 -8.16 -16.16
CA ASN A 220 0.19 -7.81 -15.83
C ASN A 220 0.62 -6.37 -16.19
N THR A 221 -0.31 -5.43 -16.38
CA THR A 221 -0.15 -4.04 -16.85
C THR A 221 -0.67 -2.99 -15.88
N SER A 222 -1.21 -3.36 -14.71
CA SER A 222 -1.78 -2.47 -13.69
C SER A 222 -0.84 -1.42 -13.08
N LEU A 223 0.40 -1.38 -13.55
CA LEU A 223 1.49 -0.57 -13.02
C LEU A 223 1.85 0.60 -13.96
N GLY A 224 1.11 0.75 -15.06
CA GLY A 224 1.36 1.72 -16.11
C GLY A 224 1.23 3.18 -15.68
N ALA A 225 0.40 3.52 -14.68
CA ALA A 225 0.17 4.90 -14.28
C ALA A 225 1.40 5.52 -13.58
N LEU A 226 1.93 4.86 -12.54
CA LEU A 226 3.16 5.30 -11.90
C LEU A 226 4.37 5.16 -12.84
N ALA A 227 4.45 4.09 -13.64
CA ALA A 227 5.51 3.95 -14.64
C ALA A 227 5.51 5.08 -15.68
N SER A 228 4.34 5.54 -16.12
CA SER A 228 4.19 6.70 -17.02
C SER A 228 4.66 7.99 -16.35
N LEU A 229 4.30 8.21 -15.08
CA LEU A 229 4.75 9.37 -14.31
C LEU A 229 6.28 9.36 -14.13
N VAL A 230 6.85 8.21 -13.76
CA VAL A 230 8.30 8.02 -13.62
C VAL A 230 9.03 8.25 -14.95
N ALA A 231 8.47 7.77 -16.06
CA ALA A 231 9.02 8.04 -17.39
C ALA A 231 9.02 9.56 -17.73
N GLN A 232 7.95 10.28 -17.37
CA GLN A 232 7.89 11.74 -17.56
C GLN A 232 8.91 12.50 -16.71
N LEU A 233 9.24 12.00 -15.53
CA LEU A 233 10.27 12.56 -14.66
C LEU A 233 11.70 12.41 -15.20
N ASP A 234 11.92 11.51 -16.16
CA ASP A 234 13.16 11.40 -16.95
C ASP A 234 14.44 11.40 -16.08
N GLY A 235 14.43 10.62 -14.99
CA GLY A 235 15.60 10.46 -14.11
C GLY A 235 15.81 11.60 -13.11
N GLN A 236 14.80 12.46 -12.92
CA GLN A 236 14.80 13.55 -11.93
C GLN A 236 13.63 13.43 -10.95
N GLY A 237 13.62 14.25 -9.89
CA GLY A 237 12.53 14.29 -8.92
C GLY A 237 12.49 13.16 -7.88
N THR A 238 11.49 13.25 -7.01
CA THR A 238 11.23 12.26 -5.94
C THR A 238 9.73 12.00 -5.85
N ILE A 239 9.35 10.72 -5.77
CA ILE A 239 7.98 10.24 -5.53
C ILE A 239 7.97 9.37 -4.28
N VAL A 240 6.91 9.50 -3.49
CA VAL A 240 6.60 8.61 -2.38
C VAL A 240 5.33 7.82 -2.72
N ALA A 241 5.34 6.51 -2.51
CA ALA A 241 4.19 5.66 -2.74
C ALA A 241 3.94 4.80 -1.49
N ALA A 242 2.80 4.98 -0.83
CA ALA A 242 2.40 4.23 0.34
C ALA A 242 1.42 3.14 -0.04
N ALA A 243 1.71 1.92 0.40
CA ALA A 243 0.91 0.74 0.09
C ALA A 243 0.81 -0.19 1.31
N ARG A 244 -0.14 -1.11 1.28
CA ARG A 244 -0.18 -2.23 2.23
C ARG A 244 1.00 -3.17 1.97
N ARG A 245 1.67 -3.62 3.03
CA ARG A 245 2.79 -4.59 2.95
C ARG A 245 2.38 -5.88 2.21
N THR A 246 1.11 -6.23 2.33
CA THR A 246 0.48 -7.46 1.85
C THR A 246 0.25 -7.48 0.34
N PHE A 247 0.11 -6.30 -0.27
CA PHE A 247 -0.14 -6.12 -1.69
C PHE A 247 1.08 -5.61 -2.44
N PHE A 248 2.07 -5.10 -1.70
CA PHE A 248 3.16 -4.36 -2.29
C PHE A 248 4.51 -4.97 -1.93
N ASP A 249 5.12 -5.55 -2.95
CA ASP A 249 6.52 -5.88 -2.96
C ASP A 249 7.24 -4.93 -3.92
N THR A 250 8.13 -4.12 -3.39
CA THR A 250 8.99 -3.20 -4.13
C THR A 250 9.66 -3.87 -5.33
N GLU A 251 10.16 -5.10 -5.16
CA GLU A 251 10.85 -5.84 -6.21
C GLU A 251 9.88 -6.41 -7.27
N ASP A 252 8.69 -6.87 -6.87
CA ASP A 252 7.69 -7.38 -7.82
C ASP A 252 7.00 -6.24 -8.61
N TYR A 253 6.79 -5.09 -7.97
CA TYR A 253 6.39 -3.84 -8.65
C TYR A 253 7.38 -3.53 -9.78
N MET A 254 8.68 -3.56 -9.48
CA MET A 254 9.74 -3.30 -10.45
C MET A 254 9.75 -4.27 -11.62
N ARG A 255 9.52 -5.56 -11.34
CA ARG A 255 9.40 -6.63 -12.34
C ARG A 255 8.24 -6.38 -13.30
N ARG A 256 7.06 -6.08 -12.76
CA ARG A 256 5.81 -6.02 -13.55
C ARG A 256 5.59 -4.66 -14.22
N ALA A 257 6.02 -3.57 -13.59
CA ALA A 257 5.80 -2.20 -14.08
C ALA A 257 6.54 -1.90 -15.37
N GLY A 258 7.52 -2.74 -15.70
CA GLY A 258 8.33 -2.57 -16.87
C GLY A 258 9.09 -1.25 -16.90
N VAL A 259 9.27 -0.61 -15.73
CA VAL A 259 10.22 0.48 -15.52
C VAL A 259 11.64 0.02 -15.90
N VAL A 260 11.89 -1.30 -15.83
CA VAL A 260 13.10 -1.99 -16.34
C VAL A 260 12.96 -2.46 -17.81
N LYS A 261 11.74 -2.52 -18.37
CA LYS A 261 11.35 -3.32 -19.54
C LYS A 261 11.29 -2.54 -20.87
N ARG A 262 11.30 -1.21 -20.82
CA ARG A 262 11.37 -0.37 -22.02
C ARG A 262 12.33 0.75 -21.75
N SER A 263 13.59 0.61 -22.18
CA SER A 263 14.54 1.71 -22.41
C SER A 263 14.13 3.05 -21.76
N THR A 264 13.93 3.06 -20.45
CA THR A 264 13.90 4.30 -19.70
C THR A 264 15.37 4.61 -19.73
N THR A 265 15.74 5.49 -20.66
CA THR A 265 17.09 6.03 -20.78
C THR A 265 17.54 6.69 -19.46
N SER A 266 16.64 6.78 -18.48
CA SER A 266 16.70 7.63 -17.32
C SER A 266 16.78 6.79 -16.04
N PRO A 267 17.85 6.94 -15.24
CA PRO A 267 18.08 6.13 -14.03
C PRO A 267 16.99 6.30 -12.97
N CYS A 268 16.71 5.23 -12.21
CA CYS A 268 15.78 5.24 -11.08
C CYS A 268 16.40 4.54 -9.86
N GLU A 269 16.18 5.12 -8.68
CA GLU A 269 16.61 4.58 -7.38
C GLU A 269 15.38 4.29 -6.50
N PHE A 270 15.39 3.14 -5.83
CA PHE A 270 14.27 2.70 -5.02
C PHE A 270 14.67 2.55 -3.56
N ALA A 271 13.91 3.18 -2.69
CA ALA A 271 14.02 3.02 -1.24
C ALA A 271 12.71 2.47 -0.68
N GLU A 272 12.78 1.80 0.46
CA GLU A 272 11.60 1.34 1.18
C GLU A 272 11.72 1.74 2.65
N ILE A 273 10.63 2.28 3.19
CA ILE A 273 10.46 2.57 4.61
C ILE A 273 9.33 1.68 5.12
N THR A 274 9.69 0.67 5.91
CA THR A 274 8.71 -0.17 6.59
C THR A 274 8.39 0.41 7.96
N VAL A 275 7.16 0.91 8.14
CA VAL A 275 6.69 1.40 9.45
C VAL A 275 6.49 0.20 10.38
N ARG A 276 7.01 0.31 11.61
CA ARG A 276 6.98 -0.77 12.61
C ARG A 276 5.90 -0.50 13.67
N PRO A 277 5.41 -1.54 14.36
CA PRO A 277 4.49 -1.37 15.47
C PRO A 277 5.08 -0.47 16.58
N TRP A 278 4.21 0.27 17.26
CA TRP A 278 4.55 1.04 18.44
C TRP A 278 5.06 0.14 19.56
N ARG A 279 5.93 0.71 20.39
CA ARG A 279 6.34 0.14 21.66
C ARG A 279 5.63 0.90 22.79
N GLU A 280 5.87 0.43 24.01
CA GLU A 280 5.31 1.05 25.21
C GLU A 280 5.56 2.56 25.30
N ARG A 281 6.74 3.02 24.87
CA ARG A 281 7.08 4.44 24.89
C ARG A 281 6.11 5.27 24.06
N GLU A 282 5.93 4.90 22.79
CA GLU A 282 5.07 5.64 21.87
C GLU A 282 3.60 5.56 22.30
N ALA A 283 3.16 4.40 22.78
CA ALA A 283 1.82 4.19 23.29
C ALA A 283 1.48 5.10 24.49
N VAL A 284 2.38 5.19 25.48
CA VAL A 284 2.20 6.04 26.66
C VAL A 284 2.22 7.52 26.30
N GLU A 285 3.12 7.93 25.39
CA GLU A 285 3.20 9.31 24.89
C GLU A 285 1.90 9.71 24.18
N PHE A 286 1.35 8.82 23.35
CA PHE A 286 0.08 9.04 22.67
C PHE A 286 -1.07 9.18 23.68
N LEU A 287 -1.20 8.25 24.63
CA LEU A 287 -2.30 8.27 25.61
C LEU A 287 -2.28 9.54 26.46
N GLY A 288 -1.10 9.98 26.92
CA GLY A 288 -0.96 11.21 27.70
C GLY A 288 -1.27 12.47 26.89
N SER A 289 -0.74 12.56 25.66
CA SER A 289 -1.00 13.71 24.78
C SER A 289 -2.46 13.77 24.35
N TYR A 290 -3.09 12.63 24.07
CA TYR A 290 -4.52 12.54 23.74
C TYR A 290 -5.39 12.99 24.92
N ALA A 291 -5.17 12.46 26.12
CA ALA A 291 -5.92 12.89 27.32
C ALA A 291 -5.81 14.39 27.56
N THR A 292 -4.59 14.93 27.48
CA THR A 292 -4.33 16.38 27.63
C THR A 292 -5.07 17.20 26.58
N SER A 293 -5.06 16.75 25.31
CA SER A 293 -5.76 17.45 24.21
C SER A 293 -7.27 17.51 24.40
N GLN A 294 -7.84 16.52 25.08
CA GLN A 294 -9.27 16.45 25.42
C GLN A 294 -9.60 17.17 26.74
N GLY A 295 -8.62 17.80 27.40
CA GLY A 295 -8.81 18.53 28.65
C GLY A 295 -8.84 17.64 29.90
N PHE A 296 -8.39 16.39 29.81
CA PHE A 296 -8.29 15.47 30.93
C PHE A 296 -6.84 15.42 31.47
N ASP A 297 -6.70 15.53 32.79
CA ASP A 297 -5.41 15.37 33.49
C ASP A 297 -5.27 13.91 33.93
N THR A 298 -4.96 13.03 32.98
CA THR A 298 -4.80 11.59 33.21
C THR A 298 -3.40 11.14 32.80
N ASP A 299 -2.75 10.33 33.65
CA ASP A 299 -1.45 9.75 33.33
C ASP A 299 -1.58 8.69 32.24
N GLY A 300 -0.97 8.92 31.07
CA GLY A 300 -0.95 7.97 29.97
C GLY A 300 -0.37 6.60 30.35
N ARG A 301 0.55 6.55 31.33
CA ARG A 301 1.08 5.29 31.85
C ARG A 301 0.02 4.49 32.61
N ALA A 302 -0.86 5.14 33.36
CA ALA A 302 -1.93 4.47 34.08
C ALA A 302 -2.90 3.80 33.09
N ILE A 303 -3.36 4.54 32.08
CA ILE A 303 -4.23 4.00 31.03
C ILE A 303 -3.56 2.82 30.31
N TYR A 304 -2.28 2.96 29.95
CA TYR A 304 -1.52 1.87 29.32
C TYR A 304 -1.48 0.61 30.20
N THR A 305 -1.26 0.79 31.50
CA THR A 305 -1.16 -0.32 32.46
C THR A 305 -2.50 -1.03 32.63
N ASP A 306 -3.60 -0.30 32.63
CA ASP A 306 -4.95 -0.87 32.72
C ASP A 306 -5.25 -1.73 31.47
N ILE A 307 -4.93 -1.21 30.28
CA ILE A 307 -5.06 -1.95 29.01
C ILE A 307 -4.17 -3.20 29.00
N LEU A 308 -2.89 -3.06 29.37
CA LEU A 308 -1.94 -4.18 29.43
C LEU A 308 -2.41 -5.27 30.39
N THR A 309 -2.98 -4.88 31.53
CA THR A 309 -3.51 -5.82 32.54
C THR A 309 -4.73 -6.57 32.00
N ALA A 310 -5.66 -5.87 31.35
CA ALA A 310 -6.83 -6.49 30.71
C ALA A 310 -6.44 -7.50 29.60
N LEU A 311 -5.32 -7.25 28.92
CA LEU A 311 -4.73 -8.13 27.90
C LEU A 311 -3.90 -9.29 28.47
N GLY A 312 -3.90 -9.50 29.79
CA GLY A 312 -3.12 -10.58 30.42
C GLY A 312 -1.61 -10.34 30.38
N CYS A 313 -1.17 -9.07 30.41
CA CYS A 313 0.22 -8.64 30.37
C CYS A 313 0.97 -8.93 29.05
N ALA A 314 0.26 -9.13 27.94
CA ALA A 314 0.84 -9.29 26.61
C ALA A 314 1.22 -7.92 26.00
N ALA A 315 2.48 -7.49 26.17
CA ALA A 315 2.95 -6.18 25.71
C ALA A 315 3.14 -6.08 24.17
N ASP A 316 3.23 -7.21 23.49
CA ASP A 316 3.30 -7.34 22.03
C ASP A 316 1.92 -7.39 21.37
N HIS A 317 0.85 -7.37 22.17
CA HIS A 317 -0.51 -7.47 21.66
C HIS A 317 -0.84 -6.33 20.68
N PRO A 318 -1.44 -6.61 19.50
CA PRO A 318 -1.73 -5.61 18.47
C PRO A 318 -2.52 -4.40 18.95
N PHE A 319 -3.33 -4.56 19.99
CA PHE A 319 -4.10 -3.47 20.60
C PHE A 319 -3.23 -2.35 21.18
N LEU A 320 -2.05 -2.70 21.72
CA LEU A 320 -1.08 -1.74 22.27
C LEU A 320 -0.08 -1.26 21.23
N THR A 321 0.23 -2.10 20.25
CA THR A 321 1.30 -1.84 19.28
C THR A 321 0.80 -1.22 17.98
N ARG A 322 -0.52 -1.21 17.72
CA ARG A 322 -1.12 -0.52 16.55
C ARG A 322 -1.74 0.83 16.95
N PRO A 323 -1.23 1.95 16.42
CA PRO A 323 -1.74 3.30 16.66
C PRO A 323 -3.27 3.43 16.51
N PHE A 324 -3.82 2.82 15.46
CA PHE A 324 -5.26 2.88 15.20
C PHE A 324 -6.08 2.33 16.37
N LEU A 325 -5.82 1.09 16.80
CA LEU A 325 -6.57 0.46 17.89
C LEU A 325 -6.39 1.22 19.19
N LEU A 326 -5.15 1.63 19.50
CA LEU A 326 -4.87 2.37 20.71
C LEU A 326 -5.59 3.73 20.73
N SER A 327 -5.67 4.43 19.60
CA SER A 327 -6.44 5.68 19.48
C SER A 327 -7.94 5.50 19.75
N ARG A 328 -8.52 4.35 19.35
CA ARG A 328 -9.94 4.05 19.60
C ARG A 328 -10.18 3.66 21.04
N ALA A 329 -9.26 2.90 21.63
CA ALA A 329 -9.27 2.62 23.06
C ALA A 329 -9.16 3.92 23.88
N ALA A 330 -8.24 4.81 23.52
CA ALA A 330 -8.06 6.10 24.17
C ALA A 330 -9.35 6.93 24.10
N ARG A 331 -10.02 6.98 22.95
CA ARG A 331 -11.31 7.65 22.80
C ARG A 331 -12.39 7.01 23.68
N ALA A 332 -12.49 5.67 23.69
CA ALA A 332 -13.43 4.94 24.54
C ALA A 332 -13.21 5.21 26.04
N ILE A 333 -11.96 5.23 26.50
CA ILE A 333 -11.60 5.41 27.91
C ILE A 333 -11.71 6.88 28.33
N VAL A 334 -11.09 7.78 27.57
CA VAL A 334 -10.94 9.19 27.95
C VAL A 334 -12.20 9.99 27.64
N GLU A 335 -12.68 9.92 26.39
CA GLU A 335 -13.80 10.75 25.93
C GLU A 335 -15.14 10.20 26.43
N TYR A 336 -15.22 8.89 26.62
CA TYR A 336 -16.46 8.18 26.87
C TYR A 336 -16.53 7.41 28.18
N SER A 337 -15.45 7.37 28.96
CA SER A 337 -15.40 6.71 30.27
C SER A 337 -15.84 5.25 30.24
N ILE A 338 -15.62 4.54 29.12
CA ILE A 338 -15.91 3.12 28.98
C ILE A 338 -14.79 2.33 29.68
N PRO A 339 -15.10 1.47 30.67
CA PRO A 339 -14.11 0.62 31.33
C PRO A 339 -13.42 -0.34 30.34
N VAL A 340 -12.13 -0.56 30.54
CA VAL A 340 -11.29 -1.40 29.66
C VAL A 340 -11.84 -2.81 29.52
N GLU A 341 -12.39 -3.37 30.59
CA GLU A 341 -12.91 -4.73 30.66
C GLU A 341 -14.17 -4.94 29.79
N GLN A 342 -14.81 -3.86 29.33
CA GLN A 342 -16.00 -3.97 28.48
C GLN A 342 -15.66 -4.22 27.00
N PHE A 343 -14.46 -3.86 26.55
CA PHE A 343 -14.02 -4.04 25.16
C PHE A 343 -12.70 -4.79 25.01
N ILE A 344 -12.08 -5.22 26.12
CA ILE A 344 -10.88 -6.07 26.12
C ILE A 344 -11.12 -7.27 27.03
N ARG A 345 -10.94 -8.48 26.48
CA ARG A 345 -10.97 -9.73 27.24
C ARG A 345 -9.67 -10.51 27.07
N PRO A 346 -9.21 -11.25 28.10
CA PRO A 346 -7.98 -12.04 28.01
C PRO A 346 -8.07 -13.13 26.94
N GLY A 347 -7.11 -13.17 26.02
CA GLY A 347 -6.96 -14.24 25.02
C GLY A 347 -7.78 -14.08 23.74
N GLU A 348 -8.43 -12.94 23.53
CA GLU A 348 -9.12 -12.62 22.27
C GLU A 348 -8.12 -12.13 21.19
N ASP A 349 -8.37 -12.48 19.92
CA ASP A 349 -7.54 -12.05 18.79
C ASP A 349 -7.80 -10.56 18.47
N GLN A 350 -6.91 -9.94 17.69
CA GLN A 350 -6.97 -8.49 17.36
C GLN A 350 -8.34 -8.05 16.79
N LEU A 351 -9.00 -8.92 16.04
CA LEU A 351 -10.25 -8.61 15.35
C LEU A 351 -11.48 -8.84 16.23
N ASP A 352 -11.39 -9.78 17.17
CA ASP A 352 -12.37 -9.90 18.26
C ASP A 352 -12.38 -8.59 19.08
N SER A 353 -11.21 -7.94 19.22
CA SER A 353 -11.12 -6.63 19.89
C SER A 353 -11.83 -5.50 19.12
N VAL A 354 -11.80 -5.48 17.78
CA VAL A 354 -12.54 -4.46 16.99
C VAL A 354 -14.04 -4.69 17.12
N ALA A 355 -14.49 -5.94 17.01
CA ALA A 355 -15.87 -6.31 17.23
C ALA A 355 -16.34 -5.88 18.64
N ALA A 356 -15.52 -6.16 19.66
CA ALA A 356 -15.80 -5.77 21.04
C ALA A 356 -15.90 -4.24 21.22
N ILE A 357 -15.00 -3.46 20.60
CA ILE A 357 -15.07 -1.99 20.60
C ILE A 357 -16.37 -1.51 19.93
N VAL A 358 -16.73 -2.07 18.77
CA VAL A 358 -17.96 -1.70 18.05
C VAL A 358 -19.18 -2.00 18.92
N HIS A 359 -19.24 -3.19 19.52
CA HIS A 359 -20.32 -3.57 20.42
C HIS A 359 -20.40 -2.66 21.65
N ALA A 360 -19.27 -2.29 22.25
CA ALA A 360 -19.25 -1.36 23.38
C ALA A 360 -19.76 0.05 22.99
N PHE A 361 -19.40 0.55 21.81
CA PHE A 361 -19.94 1.83 21.32
C PHE A 361 -21.45 1.77 21.07
N VAL A 362 -21.93 0.72 20.42
CA VAL A 362 -23.38 0.54 20.15
C VAL A 362 -24.16 0.35 21.44
N GLU A 363 -23.66 -0.48 22.36
CA GLU A 363 -24.31 -0.72 23.66
C GLU A 363 -24.42 0.57 24.47
N ARG A 364 -23.39 1.43 24.44
CA ARG A 364 -23.46 2.74 25.06
C ARG A 364 -24.47 3.67 24.40
N GLU A 365 -24.54 3.71 23.07
CA GLU A 365 -25.55 4.53 22.37
C GLU A 365 -26.97 4.11 22.79
N VAL A 366 -27.24 2.80 22.84
CA VAL A 366 -28.53 2.23 23.26
C VAL A 366 -28.82 2.49 24.74
N THR A 367 -27.82 2.32 25.61
CA THR A 367 -28.02 2.35 27.07
C THR A 367 -27.91 3.75 27.70
N GLU A 368 -27.24 4.71 27.07
CA GLU A 368 -27.01 6.03 27.68
C GLU A 368 -27.61 7.19 26.87
N LYS A 369 -27.71 7.09 25.54
CA LYS A 369 -28.07 8.22 24.68
C LYS A 369 -29.45 8.09 24.01
N TRP A 370 -29.74 6.96 23.39
CA TRP A 370 -30.94 6.76 22.56
C TRP A 370 -32.09 6.20 23.38
N LYS A 371 -32.42 6.90 24.48
CA LYS A 371 -33.49 6.52 25.40
C LYS A 371 -34.58 7.56 25.48
N ASN A 372 -35.81 7.08 25.60
CA ASN A 372 -36.93 7.92 25.95
C ASN A 372 -36.72 8.45 27.37
N ARG A 373 -36.69 9.79 27.51
CA ARG A 373 -36.43 10.46 28.79
C ARG A 373 -37.52 10.22 29.85
N VAL A 374 -38.71 9.79 29.42
CA VAL A 374 -39.85 9.53 30.30
C VAL A 374 -39.90 8.06 30.72
N THR A 375 -39.76 7.12 29.79
CA THR A 375 -39.86 5.68 30.07
C THR A 375 -38.53 5.03 30.41
N GLY A 376 -37.40 5.61 29.99
CA GLY A 376 -36.06 5.04 30.13
C GLY A 376 -35.75 3.91 29.14
N GLU A 377 -36.72 3.53 28.30
CA GLU A 377 -36.58 2.50 27.28
C GLU A 377 -35.81 3.03 26.06
N PRO A 378 -34.97 2.21 25.43
CA PRO A 378 -34.24 2.61 24.24
C PRO A 378 -35.16 2.72 23.02
N TYR A 379 -34.90 3.70 22.14
CA TYR A 379 -35.65 3.87 20.90
C TYR A 379 -35.39 2.73 19.91
N LEU A 380 -34.17 2.18 19.92
CA LEU A 380 -33.73 1.06 19.11
C LEU A 380 -32.96 0.07 19.97
N SER A 381 -33.09 -1.21 19.68
CA SER A 381 -32.27 -2.28 20.26
C SER A 381 -30.86 -2.29 19.66
N SER A 382 -29.91 -2.97 20.32
CA SER A 382 -28.55 -3.16 19.81
C SER A 382 -28.55 -3.80 18.41
N ASP A 383 -29.35 -4.83 18.20
CA ASP A 383 -29.45 -5.51 16.89
C ASP A 383 -29.97 -4.56 15.79
N GLN A 384 -30.90 -3.66 16.12
CA GLN A 384 -31.40 -2.64 15.18
C GLN A 384 -30.34 -1.59 14.84
N HIS A 385 -29.52 -1.16 15.81
CA HIS A 385 -28.38 -0.29 15.53
C HIS A 385 -27.36 -0.98 14.61
N MET A 386 -27.04 -2.25 14.88
CA MET A 386 -26.11 -3.02 14.07
C MET A 386 -26.60 -3.17 12.63
N GLU A 387 -27.89 -3.47 12.44
CA GLU A 387 -28.50 -3.57 11.11
C GLU A 387 -28.51 -2.22 10.38
N LEU A 388 -28.84 -1.11 11.07
CA LEU A 388 -28.78 0.22 10.47
C LEU A 388 -27.38 0.53 9.92
N LEU A 389 -26.35 0.32 10.74
CA LEU A 389 -24.97 0.58 10.35
C LEU A 389 -24.49 -0.38 9.27
N ALA A 390 -24.94 -1.64 9.28
CA ALA A 390 -24.68 -2.61 8.22
C ALA A 390 -25.28 -2.17 6.88
N GLN A 391 -26.51 -1.65 6.86
CA GLN A 391 -27.15 -1.13 5.64
C GLN A 391 -26.45 0.13 5.12
N VAL A 392 -26.02 1.03 6.01
CA VAL A 392 -25.21 2.20 5.63
C VAL A 392 -23.87 1.77 5.02
N ALA A 393 -23.18 0.80 5.63
CA ALA A 393 -21.92 0.26 5.11
C ALA A 393 -22.11 -0.50 3.78
N GLU A 394 -23.22 -1.22 3.64
CA GLU A 394 -23.58 -1.89 2.40
C GLU A 394 -23.83 -0.87 1.29
N GLU A 395 -24.56 0.21 1.53
CA GLU A 395 -24.79 1.26 0.54
C GLU A 395 -23.48 1.95 0.12
N MET A 396 -22.56 2.19 1.08
CA MET A 396 -21.20 2.66 0.77
C MET A 396 -20.44 1.67 -0.14
N TYR A 397 -20.49 0.38 0.18
CA TYR A 397 -19.85 -0.67 -0.62
C TYR A 397 -20.45 -0.79 -2.02
N GLN A 398 -21.78 -0.72 -2.14
CA GLN A 398 -22.49 -0.82 -3.42
C GLN A 398 -22.17 0.35 -4.36
N ASN A 399 -21.96 1.55 -3.80
CA ASN A 399 -21.60 2.74 -4.57
C ASN A 399 -20.08 2.94 -4.69
N ALA A 400 -19.26 2.03 -4.17
CA ALA A 400 -17.81 2.13 -4.10
C ALA A 400 -17.33 3.49 -3.55
N THR A 401 -17.98 3.97 -2.49
CA THR A 401 -17.69 5.24 -1.80
C THR A 401 -17.41 5.00 -0.32
N ASP A 402 -16.62 5.88 0.30
CA ASP A 402 -16.33 5.87 1.73
C ASP A 402 -17.29 6.74 2.56
N ARG A 403 -18.15 7.50 1.88
CA ARG A 403 -19.10 8.46 2.46
C ARG A 403 -20.42 8.47 1.73
N LEU A 404 -21.48 8.82 2.45
CA LEU A 404 -22.83 8.98 1.91
C LEU A 404 -23.38 10.38 2.24
N PRO A 405 -24.19 10.97 1.34
CA PRO A 405 -25.05 12.09 1.68
C PRO A 405 -26.00 11.72 2.82
N VAL A 406 -26.28 12.67 3.70
CA VAL A 406 -27.20 12.48 4.83
C VAL A 406 -28.59 12.07 4.36
N GLU A 407 -29.04 12.55 3.20
CA GLU A 407 -30.35 12.21 2.64
C GLU A 407 -30.48 10.72 2.26
N ILE A 408 -29.36 10.09 1.86
CA ILE A 408 -29.34 8.64 1.60
C ILE A 408 -29.46 7.88 2.92
N ILE A 409 -28.76 8.34 3.96
CA ILE A 409 -28.83 7.74 5.30
C ILE A 409 -30.25 7.88 5.89
N ASP A 410 -30.91 9.01 5.68
CA ASP A 410 -32.32 9.22 6.07
C ASP A 410 -33.26 8.25 5.38
N THR A 411 -33.02 8.00 4.10
CA THR A 411 -33.80 7.04 3.32
C THR A 411 -33.64 5.63 3.87
N ILE A 412 -32.39 5.20 4.15
CA ILE A 412 -32.10 3.89 4.76
C ILE A 412 -32.79 3.77 6.12
N ALA A 413 -32.60 4.76 7.00
CA ALA A 413 -33.21 4.78 8.32
C ALA A 413 -34.74 4.71 8.23
N SER A 414 -35.36 5.46 7.33
CA SER A 414 -36.82 5.47 7.16
C SER A 414 -37.37 4.10 6.75
N ILE A 415 -36.71 3.42 5.81
CA ILE A 415 -37.08 2.07 5.36
C ILE A 415 -37.00 1.08 6.54
N LEU A 416 -35.93 1.14 7.32
CA LEU A 416 -35.73 0.24 8.47
C LEU A 416 -36.71 0.50 9.60
N LEU A 417 -36.97 1.76 9.93
CA LEU A 417 -37.95 2.14 10.96
C LEU A 417 -39.37 1.67 10.62
N GLU A 418 -39.73 1.69 9.34
CA GLU A 418 -40.99 1.10 8.88
C GLU A 418 -40.99 -0.42 9.01
N ALA A 419 -39.92 -1.09 8.58
CA ALA A 419 -39.77 -2.55 8.68
C ALA A 419 -39.81 -3.06 10.12
N TRP A 420 -39.25 -2.31 11.07
CA TRP A 420 -39.26 -2.61 12.50
C TRP A 420 -40.55 -2.18 13.21
N ALA A 421 -41.50 -1.58 12.48
CA ALA A 421 -42.74 -1.04 13.04
C ALA A 421 -42.53 -0.06 14.20
N ILE A 422 -41.49 0.77 14.14
CA ILE A 422 -41.25 1.83 15.13
C ILE A 422 -42.37 2.87 15.03
N ASP A 423 -42.87 3.32 16.20
CA ASP A 423 -43.95 4.28 16.30
C ASP A 423 -43.58 5.61 15.61
N ALA A 424 -44.55 6.19 14.89
CA ALA A 424 -44.39 7.41 14.12
C ALA A 424 -43.92 8.60 14.97
N GLU A 425 -44.29 8.63 16.26
CA GLU A 425 -43.85 9.66 17.20
C GLU A 425 -42.32 9.67 17.41
N TYR A 426 -41.67 8.50 17.37
CA TYR A 426 -40.23 8.38 17.62
C TYR A 426 -39.38 8.45 16.35
N ARG A 427 -39.97 8.28 15.15
CA ARG A 427 -39.22 8.20 13.89
C ARG A 427 -38.38 9.44 13.60
N GLN A 428 -38.97 10.63 13.75
CA GLN A 428 -38.26 11.89 13.50
C GLN A 428 -37.06 12.05 14.45
N GLN A 429 -37.26 11.72 15.73
CA GLN A 429 -36.20 11.80 16.73
C GLN A 429 -35.10 10.78 16.45
N VAL A 430 -35.44 9.56 16.04
CA VAL A 430 -34.44 8.55 15.68
C VAL A 430 -33.61 9.01 14.48
N VAL A 431 -34.23 9.54 13.42
CA VAL A 431 -33.51 10.05 12.24
C VAL A 431 -32.52 11.16 12.62
N GLU A 432 -32.94 12.12 13.46
CA GLU A 432 -32.04 13.17 13.95
C GLU A 432 -30.86 12.62 14.76
N MET A 433 -31.08 11.55 15.53
CA MET A 433 -30.02 10.90 16.30
C MET A 433 -29.05 10.11 15.41
N VAL A 434 -29.51 9.53 14.29
CA VAL A 434 -28.64 8.85 13.31
C VAL A 434 -27.55 9.78 12.79
N HIS A 435 -27.87 11.07 12.58
CA HIS A 435 -26.91 12.08 12.10
C HIS A 435 -25.76 12.36 13.08
N MET A 436 -25.97 12.01 14.35
CA MET A 436 -25.07 12.23 15.48
C MET A 436 -24.50 10.92 16.04
N HIS A 437 -24.71 9.80 15.33
CA HIS A 437 -24.27 8.50 15.77
C HIS A 437 -22.73 8.45 15.88
N VAL A 438 -22.20 7.93 16.99
CA VAL A 438 -20.75 8.00 17.32
C VAL A 438 -19.82 7.38 16.26
N LEU A 439 -20.34 6.40 15.51
CA LEU A 439 -19.62 5.70 14.44
C LEU A 439 -19.76 6.36 13.05
N LEU A 440 -20.65 7.34 12.88
CA LEU A 440 -20.86 8.09 11.64
C LEU A 440 -20.43 9.54 11.85
N VAL A 441 -19.23 9.87 11.38
CA VAL A 441 -18.61 11.18 11.59
C VAL A 441 -18.69 12.04 10.33
N HIS A 442 -18.42 13.33 10.49
CA HIS A 442 -18.22 14.21 9.35
C HIS A 442 -16.90 13.83 8.65
N PRO A 443 -16.90 13.74 7.31
CA PRO A 443 -15.68 13.51 6.55
C PRO A 443 -14.58 14.53 6.88
N SER A 444 -13.33 14.08 6.85
CA SER A 444 -12.15 14.90 7.22
C SER A 444 -11.92 16.12 6.31
N ASP A 445 -12.55 16.19 5.14
CA ASP A 445 -12.48 17.32 4.22
C ASP A 445 -13.55 18.41 4.49
N GLY A 446 -14.34 18.24 5.56
CA GLY A 446 -15.22 19.29 6.08
C GLY A 446 -16.44 19.59 5.20
N VAL A 447 -16.81 18.68 4.30
CA VAL A 447 -18.01 18.85 3.47
C VAL A 447 -19.26 18.56 4.31
N ASP A 448 -19.97 19.64 4.66
CA ASP A 448 -21.27 19.55 5.33
C ASP A 448 -22.28 18.76 4.48
N GLY A 449 -23.10 17.93 5.13
CA GLY A 449 -24.13 17.11 4.47
C GLY A 449 -23.70 15.69 4.09
N TYR A 450 -22.47 15.27 4.42
CA TYR A 450 -22.01 13.89 4.27
C TYR A 450 -21.68 13.25 5.61
N ARG A 451 -21.70 11.92 5.65
CA ARG A 451 -21.22 11.09 6.76
C ARG A 451 -20.36 9.94 6.24
N SER A 452 -19.35 9.58 7.01
CA SER A 452 -18.49 8.42 6.78
C SER A 452 -18.29 7.65 8.08
N PHE A 453 -17.88 6.40 7.99
CA PHE A 453 -17.33 5.73 9.16
C PHE A 453 -16.04 6.43 9.58
N ASP A 454 -15.83 6.53 10.89
CA ASP A 454 -14.63 7.12 11.50
C ASP A 454 -13.34 6.39 11.12
N HIS A 455 -13.44 5.14 10.67
CA HIS A 455 -12.32 4.42 10.09
C HIS A 455 -12.78 3.33 9.10
N PRO A 456 -12.00 3.04 8.04
CA PRO A 456 -12.30 1.96 7.10
C PRO A 456 -12.53 0.60 7.78
N GLU A 457 -11.81 0.29 8.85
CA GLU A 457 -11.98 -0.96 9.60
C GLU A 457 -13.40 -1.14 10.16
N PHE A 458 -14.05 -0.06 10.63
CA PHE A 458 -15.45 -0.13 11.11
C PHE A 458 -16.41 -0.37 9.95
N ARG A 459 -16.19 0.32 8.82
CA ARG A 459 -16.96 0.06 7.60
C ARG A 459 -16.80 -1.41 7.20
N ASP A 460 -15.57 -1.91 7.13
CA ASP A 460 -15.26 -3.29 6.72
C ASP A 460 -15.90 -4.33 7.66
N TYR A 461 -15.98 -4.03 8.97
CA TYR A 461 -16.74 -4.82 9.94
C TYR A 461 -18.25 -4.82 9.65
N PHE A 462 -18.86 -3.67 9.37
CA PHE A 462 -20.30 -3.59 9.05
C PHE A 462 -20.64 -4.16 7.67
N VAL A 463 -19.73 -4.06 6.68
CA VAL A 463 -19.84 -4.81 5.42
C VAL A 463 -19.80 -6.32 5.69
N ALA A 464 -18.99 -6.78 6.65
CA ALA A 464 -18.97 -8.18 7.07
C ALA A 464 -20.29 -8.61 7.72
N VAL A 465 -20.91 -7.75 8.54
CA VAL A 465 -22.25 -8.00 9.11
C VAL A 465 -23.27 -8.19 7.98
N ALA A 466 -23.29 -7.30 6.99
CA ALA A 466 -24.20 -7.41 5.83
C ALA A 466 -23.92 -8.66 4.97
N LEU A 467 -22.65 -9.02 4.78
CA LEU A 467 -22.24 -10.21 4.03
C LEU A 467 -22.59 -11.51 4.78
N SER A 468 -22.57 -11.51 6.11
CA SER A 468 -22.81 -12.69 6.94
C SER A 468 -24.17 -13.33 6.67
N ALA A 469 -25.22 -12.52 6.51
CA ALA A 469 -26.57 -12.99 6.22
C ALA A 469 -26.63 -13.72 4.87
N ARG A 470 -25.95 -13.17 3.86
CA ARG A 470 -25.91 -13.73 2.49
C ARG A 470 -25.10 -15.02 2.42
N LEU A 471 -23.99 -15.10 3.15
CA LEU A 471 -23.22 -16.34 3.27
C LEU A 471 -24.02 -17.43 3.99
N ARG A 472 -24.72 -17.09 5.09
CA ARG A 472 -25.61 -18.04 5.78
C ARG A 472 -26.74 -18.53 4.87
N GLU A 473 -27.36 -17.64 4.10
CA GLU A 473 -28.37 -18.00 3.10
C GLU A 473 -27.79 -18.97 2.05
N ALA A 474 -26.60 -18.69 1.52
CA ALA A 474 -25.92 -19.56 0.56
C ALA A 474 -25.58 -20.95 1.14
N MET A 475 -25.08 -20.99 2.38
CA MET A 475 -24.75 -22.25 3.08
C MET A 475 -25.97 -23.13 3.35
N ASN A 476 -27.13 -22.51 3.60
CA ASN A 476 -28.38 -23.20 3.94
C ASN A 476 -29.18 -23.62 2.71
N SER A 477 -29.29 -22.73 1.72
CA SER A 477 -30.13 -22.95 0.53
C SER A 477 -29.38 -23.58 -0.65
N GLY A 478 -28.05 -23.48 -0.68
CA GLY A 478 -27.25 -23.82 -1.85
C GLY A 478 -27.42 -22.86 -3.05
N VAL A 479 -28.14 -21.74 -2.86
CA VAL A 479 -28.39 -20.75 -3.91
C VAL A 479 -27.55 -19.50 -3.65
N GLY A 480 -26.80 -19.08 -4.68
CA GLY A 480 -25.80 -18.02 -4.56
C GLY A 480 -26.15 -16.69 -5.25
N GLU A 481 -27.37 -16.44 -5.73
CA GLU A 481 -27.65 -15.26 -6.58
C GLU A 481 -27.44 -13.91 -5.89
N ARG A 482 -27.94 -13.77 -4.65
CA ARG A 482 -27.73 -12.56 -3.85
C ARG A 482 -26.26 -12.37 -3.49
N LEU A 483 -25.58 -13.46 -3.17
CA LEU A 483 -24.15 -13.47 -2.90
C LEU A 483 -23.35 -13.06 -4.14
N ALA A 484 -23.66 -13.63 -5.31
CA ALA A 484 -23.04 -13.29 -6.59
C ALA A 484 -23.16 -11.80 -6.91
N ARG A 485 -24.36 -11.23 -6.71
CA ARG A 485 -24.58 -9.80 -6.90
C ARG A 485 -23.69 -8.98 -5.96
N PHE A 486 -23.68 -9.32 -4.68
CA PHE A 486 -22.85 -8.63 -3.69
C PHE A 486 -21.36 -8.68 -4.07
N LEU A 487 -20.83 -9.86 -4.37
CA LEU A 487 -19.43 -10.07 -4.73
C LEU A 487 -19.03 -9.45 -6.09
N SER A 488 -19.97 -9.00 -6.90
CA SER A 488 -19.65 -8.43 -8.22
C SER A 488 -19.39 -6.93 -8.22
N ILE A 489 -19.72 -6.21 -7.14
CA ILE A 489 -19.84 -4.74 -7.16
C ILE A 489 -18.52 -4.02 -6.87
N SER A 490 -17.85 -4.34 -5.76
CA SER A 490 -16.59 -3.71 -5.34
C SER A 490 -15.67 -4.75 -4.71
N GLN A 491 -14.37 -4.46 -4.61
CA GLN A 491 -13.40 -5.36 -4.00
C GLN A 491 -13.65 -5.50 -2.48
N LEU A 492 -13.61 -6.73 -1.98
CA LEU A 492 -13.65 -7.04 -0.55
C LEU A 492 -12.25 -6.89 0.06
N SER A 493 -12.20 -6.36 1.28
CA SER A 493 -10.97 -6.36 2.07
C SER A 493 -10.78 -7.70 2.79
N ASP A 494 -9.52 -8.03 3.09
CA ASP A 494 -9.19 -9.20 3.92
C ASP A 494 -9.80 -9.10 5.33
N SER A 495 -9.90 -7.89 5.88
CA SER A 495 -10.56 -7.63 7.16
C SER A 495 -12.02 -8.06 7.10
N THR A 496 -12.78 -7.64 6.07
CA THR A 496 -14.18 -8.04 5.90
C THR A 496 -14.33 -9.56 5.81
N ALA A 497 -13.46 -10.24 5.06
CA ALA A 497 -13.47 -11.70 4.96
C ALA A 497 -13.19 -12.35 6.32
N ARG A 498 -12.17 -11.89 7.05
CA ARG A 498 -11.85 -12.45 8.38
C ARG A 498 -12.96 -12.21 9.39
N TYR A 499 -13.55 -11.01 9.42
CA TYR A 499 -14.69 -10.69 10.30
C TYR A 499 -15.88 -11.58 10.02
N VAL A 500 -16.26 -11.73 8.75
CA VAL A 500 -17.47 -12.49 8.42
C VAL A 500 -17.31 -13.95 8.83
N PHE A 501 -16.16 -14.57 8.57
CA PHE A 501 -15.90 -15.95 9.00
C PHE A 501 -15.75 -16.08 10.52
N GLY A 502 -15.23 -15.06 11.21
CA GLY A 502 -15.24 -14.98 12.67
C GLY A 502 -16.66 -14.90 13.28
N MET A 503 -17.60 -14.25 12.59
CA MET A 503 -19.01 -14.15 13.00
C MET A 503 -19.82 -15.42 12.69
N ILE A 504 -19.56 -16.07 11.56
CA ILE A 504 -20.35 -17.23 11.11
C ILE A 504 -19.82 -18.56 11.65
N LYS A 505 -18.50 -18.70 11.83
CA LYS A 505 -17.80 -19.92 12.30
C LYS A 505 -18.40 -21.20 11.68
N PRO A 506 -18.33 -21.36 10.34
CA PRO A 506 -19.02 -22.43 9.64
C PRO A 506 -18.45 -23.78 10.05
N SER A 507 -19.32 -24.78 10.17
CA SER A 507 -18.89 -26.17 10.24
C SER A 507 -18.27 -26.61 8.91
N ARG A 508 -17.43 -27.64 8.92
CA ARG A 508 -16.81 -28.20 7.70
C ARG A 508 -17.82 -28.53 6.60
N ALA A 509 -19.00 -29.04 6.96
CA ALA A 509 -20.08 -29.32 6.01
C ALA A 509 -20.71 -28.05 5.41
N GLU A 510 -20.82 -26.97 6.19
CA GLU A 510 -21.27 -25.67 5.70
C GLU A 510 -20.20 -25.03 4.80
N SER A 511 -18.92 -25.13 5.15
CA SER A 511 -17.81 -24.70 4.30
C SER A 511 -17.79 -25.43 2.96
N ALA A 512 -18.00 -26.76 2.94
CA ALA A 512 -18.09 -27.52 1.71
C ALA A 512 -19.22 -27.02 0.80
N ARG A 513 -20.41 -26.78 1.36
CA ARG A 513 -21.54 -26.20 0.61
C ARG A 513 -21.22 -24.79 0.10
N LEU A 514 -20.60 -23.95 0.93
CA LEU A 514 -20.22 -22.60 0.55
C LEU A 514 -19.22 -22.62 -0.61
N LEU A 515 -18.17 -23.42 -0.54
CA LEU A 515 -17.16 -23.54 -1.60
C LEU A 515 -17.78 -23.97 -2.93
N GLN A 516 -18.75 -24.88 -2.90
CA GLN A 516 -19.49 -25.28 -4.09
C GLN A 516 -20.30 -24.12 -4.68
N VAL A 517 -21.00 -23.35 -3.85
CA VAL A 517 -21.74 -22.16 -4.30
C VAL A 517 -20.79 -21.09 -4.86
N LEU A 518 -19.66 -20.84 -4.21
CA LEU A 518 -18.66 -19.87 -4.69
C LEU A 518 -18.07 -20.30 -6.04
N ALA A 519 -17.77 -21.60 -6.21
CA ALA A 519 -17.29 -22.13 -7.48
C ALA A 519 -18.33 -21.96 -8.60
N ASP A 520 -19.60 -22.24 -8.32
CA ASP A 520 -20.71 -22.04 -9.26
C ASP A 520 -20.87 -20.55 -9.66
N ILE A 521 -20.69 -19.63 -8.71
CA ILE A 521 -20.74 -18.19 -8.97
C ILE A 521 -19.62 -17.78 -9.94
N VAL A 522 -18.38 -18.19 -9.66
CA VAL A 522 -17.22 -17.89 -10.52
C VAL A 522 -17.40 -18.49 -11.91
N ASN A 523 -17.85 -19.74 -12.00
CA ASN A 523 -17.99 -20.43 -13.29
C ASN A 523 -19.13 -19.86 -14.16
N ARG A 524 -20.10 -19.14 -13.58
CA ARG A 524 -21.18 -18.45 -14.30
C ARG A 524 -20.82 -17.03 -14.73
N GLU A 525 -19.68 -16.51 -14.28
CA GLU A 525 -19.23 -15.17 -14.62
C GLU A 525 -18.78 -15.09 -16.09
N TYR A 526 -19.48 -14.27 -16.86
CA TYR A 526 -19.23 -14.11 -18.31
C TYR A 526 -18.55 -12.78 -18.66
N ARG A 527 -18.51 -11.82 -17.72
CA ARG A 527 -17.84 -10.52 -17.85
C ARG A 527 -16.87 -10.37 -16.68
N PRO A 528 -15.69 -9.75 -16.88
CA PRO A 528 -14.79 -9.47 -15.77
C PRO A 528 -15.48 -8.53 -14.76
N THR A 529 -15.75 -9.03 -13.56
CA THR A 529 -16.18 -8.26 -12.38
C THR A 529 -15.24 -8.56 -11.21
N TYR A 530 -15.59 -8.12 -9.99
CA TYR A 530 -14.83 -8.42 -8.79
C TYR A 530 -15.03 -9.85 -8.24
N VAL A 531 -15.91 -10.65 -8.84
CA VAL A 531 -16.24 -11.99 -8.32
C VAL A 531 -15.01 -12.88 -8.12
N GLN A 532 -14.13 -12.99 -9.12
CA GLN A 532 -12.95 -13.87 -9.02
C GLN A 532 -12.01 -13.46 -7.88
N GLN A 533 -11.80 -12.15 -7.72
CA GLN A 533 -10.96 -11.58 -6.66
C GLN A 533 -11.61 -11.75 -5.30
N ASN A 534 -12.89 -11.38 -5.17
CA ASN A 534 -13.63 -11.45 -3.92
C ASN A 534 -13.79 -12.88 -3.42
N VAL A 535 -14.04 -13.84 -4.32
CA VAL A 535 -14.02 -15.25 -3.95
C VAL A 535 -12.63 -15.67 -3.48
N GLY A 536 -11.57 -15.26 -4.19
CA GLY A 536 -10.19 -15.55 -3.78
C GLY A 536 -9.79 -14.94 -2.43
N THR A 537 -10.36 -13.79 -2.03
CA THR A 537 -10.22 -13.18 -0.70
C THR A 537 -10.93 -14.00 0.39
N LEU A 538 -12.05 -14.64 0.08
CA LEU A 538 -12.81 -15.47 1.04
C LEU A 538 -12.21 -16.87 1.22
N LEU A 539 -11.52 -17.42 0.21
CA LEU A 539 -10.99 -18.80 0.22
C LEU A 539 -10.15 -19.16 1.46
N PRO A 540 -9.10 -18.39 1.86
CA PRO A 540 -8.26 -18.76 3.00
C PRO A 540 -9.07 -19.00 4.28
N PHE A 541 -10.11 -18.20 4.49
CA PHE A 541 -10.97 -18.27 5.67
C PHE A 541 -12.04 -19.35 5.58
N ALA A 542 -12.56 -19.61 4.38
CA ALA A 542 -13.51 -20.70 4.13
C ALA A 542 -12.87 -22.09 4.27
N LEU A 543 -11.57 -22.19 4.00
CA LEU A 543 -10.78 -23.43 4.00
C LEU A 543 -10.03 -23.68 5.31
N SER A 544 -9.85 -22.66 6.15
CA SER A 544 -9.13 -22.78 7.42
C SER A 544 -9.90 -23.66 8.40
N ASP A 545 -9.42 -24.89 8.59
CA ASP A 545 -9.95 -25.87 9.54
C ASP A 545 -8.82 -26.77 10.03
N SER A 546 -8.57 -26.75 11.34
CA SER A 546 -7.55 -27.57 12.01
C SER A 546 -8.05 -28.97 12.36
N THR A 547 -9.36 -29.22 12.23
CA THR A 547 -9.98 -30.50 12.53
C THR A 547 -10.11 -31.31 11.24
N GLY A 548 -9.18 -32.23 10.99
CA GLY A 548 -9.22 -33.11 9.81
C GLY A 548 -10.57 -33.82 9.61
N GLY A 549 -10.84 -34.31 8.39
CA GLY A 549 -12.15 -34.88 8.05
C GLY A 549 -12.36 -35.09 6.56
N ASP A 550 -13.61 -34.94 6.08
CA ASP A 550 -13.92 -35.05 4.64
C ASP A 550 -13.16 -33.98 3.85
N GLN A 551 -12.69 -34.34 2.65
CA GLN A 551 -11.91 -33.43 1.81
C GLN A 551 -12.75 -32.22 1.39
N LEU A 552 -12.25 -31.00 1.64
CA LEU A 552 -12.85 -29.78 1.08
C LEU A 552 -12.25 -29.53 -0.30
N ALA A 553 -13.11 -29.25 -1.28
CA ALA A 553 -12.69 -29.00 -2.65
C ALA A 553 -13.25 -27.68 -3.19
N PHE A 554 -12.42 -26.95 -3.93
CA PHE A 554 -12.84 -25.79 -4.70
C PHE A 554 -12.19 -25.85 -6.09
N ALA A 555 -13.00 -25.71 -7.14
CA ALA A 555 -12.58 -25.84 -8.53
C ALA A 555 -13.23 -24.75 -9.40
N ALA A 556 -12.57 -23.60 -9.48
CA ALA A 556 -12.97 -22.49 -10.34
C ALA A 556 -11.82 -21.47 -10.47
N LYS A 557 -11.90 -20.60 -11.48
CA LYS A 557 -10.92 -19.54 -11.76
C LYS A 557 -11.01 -18.36 -10.78
N ALA A 558 -10.64 -18.58 -9.53
CA ALA A 558 -10.52 -17.54 -8.52
C ALA A 558 -9.11 -16.91 -8.52
N ILE A 559 -9.04 -15.63 -8.15
CA ILE A 559 -7.78 -14.90 -8.01
C ILE A 559 -7.60 -14.60 -6.53
N SER A 560 -6.66 -15.26 -5.88
CA SER A 560 -6.35 -15.04 -4.47
C SER A 560 -5.03 -14.27 -4.34
N SER A 561 -5.07 -13.14 -3.66
CA SER A 561 -3.91 -12.28 -3.42
C SER A 561 -4.02 -11.73 -2.02
N SER A 562 -3.16 -12.14 -1.08
CA SER A 562 -3.05 -11.55 0.27
C SER A 562 -2.12 -12.35 1.18
N ILE A 563 -1.74 -11.73 2.31
CA ILE A 563 -1.20 -12.36 3.53
C ILE A 563 -2.24 -13.20 4.29
N SER A 564 -3.51 -13.22 3.86
CA SER A 564 -4.55 -14.01 4.53
C SER A 564 -4.26 -15.51 4.52
N TRP A 565 -3.30 -15.95 3.71
CA TRP A 565 -2.75 -17.31 3.75
C TRP A 565 -1.64 -17.52 4.79
N GLU A 566 -1.07 -16.48 5.39
CA GLU A 566 -0.08 -16.62 6.46
C GLU A 566 -0.68 -17.30 7.68
N SER A 567 0.10 -18.17 8.32
CA SER A 567 -0.33 -18.95 9.48
C SER A 567 -1.62 -19.75 9.24
N THR A 568 -1.94 -20.08 7.98
CA THR A 568 -3.10 -20.93 7.69
C THR A 568 -2.83 -22.37 8.09
N HIS A 569 -3.86 -23.00 8.63
CA HIS A 569 -3.87 -24.41 8.98
C HIS A 569 -4.85 -25.13 8.07
N LEU A 570 -4.34 -25.86 7.07
CA LEU A 570 -5.15 -26.53 6.07
C LEU A 570 -4.98 -28.05 6.19
N THR A 571 -6.10 -28.76 6.27
CA THR A 571 -6.09 -30.23 6.34
C THR A 571 -7.14 -30.83 5.40
N ASP A 572 -6.72 -31.78 4.56
CA ASP A 572 -7.60 -32.47 3.59
C ASP A 572 -8.26 -31.48 2.60
N ILE A 573 -7.46 -30.73 1.85
CA ILE A 573 -7.93 -29.68 0.92
C ILE A 573 -7.54 -30.00 -0.53
N SER A 574 -8.43 -29.70 -1.48
CA SER A 574 -8.13 -29.70 -2.92
C SER A 574 -8.51 -28.36 -3.55
N LEU A 575 -7.56 -27.70 -4.19
CA LEU A 575 -7.79 -26.45 -4.94
C LEU A 575 -7.44 -26.66 -6.40
N SER A 576 -8.35 -26.26 -7.29
CA SER A 576 -8.14 -26.35 -8.73
C SER A 576 -8.43 -25.03 -9.43
N GLN A 577 -7.57 -24.68 -10.40
CA GLN A 577 -7.68 -23.48 -11.25
C GLN A 577 -7.56 -22.14 -10.51
N VAL A 578 -6.97 -22.11 -9.31
CA VAL A 578 -6.78 -20.89 -8.52
C VAL A 578 -5.48 -20.19 -8.94
N THR A 579 -5.56 -18.88 -9.12
CA THR A 579 -4.38 -18.01 -9.35
C THR A 579 -3.98 -17.33 -8.05
N PHE A 580 -2.81 -17.64 -7.53
CA PHE A 580 -2.20 -17.04 -6.34
C PHE A 580 -1.25 -15.92 -6.78
N VAL A 581 -1.57 -14.68 -6.39
CA VAL A 581 -0.75 -13.50 -6.72
C VAL A 581 -0.08 -12.99 -5.45
N ASN A 582 1.24 -13.11 -5.38
CA ASN A 582 2.07 -12.63 -4.26
C ASN A 582 1.63 -13.18 -2.90
N VAL A 583 1.47 -14.49 -2.83
CA VAL A 583 0.91 -15.14 -1.64
C VAL A 583 2.02 -15.48 -0.67
N SER A 584 1.80 -15.11 0.59
CA SER A 584 2.68 -15.44 1.69
C SER A 584 2.11 -16.63 2.46
N LEU A 585 2.91 -17.69 2.57
CA LEU A 585 2.62 -18.88 3.34
C LEU A 585 3.44 -18.94 4.63
N GLN A 586 4.00 -17.81 5.09
CA GLN A 586 4.79 -17.76 6.33
C GLN A 586 4.02 -18.33 7.51
N GLY A 587 4.68 -19.17 8.31
CA GLY A 587 4.07 -19.87 9.45
C GLY A 587 2.94 -20.85 9.11
N SER A 588 2.65 -21.11 7.83
CA SER A 588 1.52 -21.97 7.44
C SER A 588 1.82 -23.44 7.67
N VAL A 589 0.79 -24.20 8.04
CA VAL A 589 0.88 -25.65 8.26
C VAL A 589 -0.19 -26.33 7.41
N TRP A 590 0.25 -27.00 6.34
CA TRP A 590 -0.64 -27.66 5.40
C TRP A 590 -0.40 -29.17 5.41
N THR A 591 -1.48 -29.94 5.52
CA THR A 591 -1.45 -31.40 5.58
C THR A 591 -2.45 -31.99 4.59
N ARG A 592 -2.00 -32.89 3.70
CA ARG A 592 -2.83 -33.52 2.65
C ARG A 592 -3.57 -32.48 1.79
N VAL A 593 -2.81 -31.55 1.21
CA VAL A 593 -3.32 -30.49 0.34
C VAL A 593 -2.92 -30.75 -1.11
N THR A 594 -3.87 -30.72 -2.04
CA THR A 594 -3.58 -30.84 -3.48
C THR A 594 -3.91 -29.53 -4.18
N LEU A 595 -2.95 -28.98 -4.93
CA LEU A 595 -3.19 -27.90 -5.90
C LEU A 595 -3.11 -28.49 -7.31
N GLU A 596 -4.09 -28.18 -8.16
CA GLU A 596 -4.21 -28.69 -9.53
C GLU A 596 -4.51 -27.57 -10.51
N ASP A 597 -3.75 -27.46 -11.60
CA ASP A 597 -3.91 -26.38 -12.60
C ASP A 597 -3.85 -24.96 -11.99
N CYS A 598 -3.16 -24.81 -10.85
CA CYS A 598 -3.00 -23.52 -10.17
C CYS A 598 -1.79 -22.74 -10.72
N GLN A 599 -1.91 -21.42 -10.75
CA GLN A 599 -0.80 -20.52 -11.01
C GLN A 599 -0.36 -19.89 -9.71
N LEU A 600 0.90 -20.06 -9.34
CA LEU A 600 1.51 -19.43 -8.19
C LEU A 600 2.51 -18.41 -8.72
N GLY A 601 2.25 -17.13 -8.47
CA GLY A 601 3.15 -16.05 -8.83
C GLY A 601 4.42 -16.08 -7.98
N ASP A 602 4.58 -15.08 -7.11
CA ASP A 602 5.63 -15.09 -6.10
C ASP A 602 5.11 -15.71 -4.80
N LEU A 603 5.81 -16.72 -4.31
CA LEU A 603 5.46 -17.46 -3.11
C LEU A 603 6.46 -17.16 -1.98
N ALA A 604 6.01 -16.54 -0.90
CA ALA A 604 6.84 -16.33 0.28
C ALA A 604 6.66 -17.45 1.30
N VAL A 605 7.76 -17.98 1.81
CA VAL A 605 7.81 -19.04 2.84
C VAL A 605 8.89 -18.70 3.87
N ASP A 606 8.76 -19.25 5.07
CA ASP A 606 9.72 -19.07 6.16
C ASP A 606 10.11 -20.41 6.80
N ALA A 607 10.99 -20.37 7.79
CA ALA A 607 11.41 -21.56 8.54
C ALA A 607 10.30 -22.18 9.41
N HIS A 608 9.19 -21.45 9.64
CA HIS A 608 8.06 -21.92 10.43
C HIS A 608 7.01 -22.64 9.58
N SER A 609 7.06 -22.44 8.26
CA SER A 609 6.18 -23.09 7.28
C SER A 609 6.41 -24.61 7.24
N ARG A 610 5.34 -25.41 7.29
CA ARG A 610 5.40 -26.88 7.27
C ARG A 610 4.38 -27.46 6.29
N PHE A 611 4.86 -28.32 5.40
CA PHE A 611 4.02 -28.98 4.40
C PHE A 611 4.17 -30.50 4.50
N GLU A 612 3.06 -31.21 4.70
CA GLU A 612 3.01 -32.67 4.78
C GLU A 612 2.00 -33.19 3.75
N ASP A 613 2.41 -34.11 2.87
CA ASP A 613 1.57 -34.62 1.78
C ASP A 613 0.93 -33.51 0.92
N VAL A 614 1.69 -32.43 0.66
CA VAL A 614 1.25 -31.33 -0.21
C VAL A 614 1.71 -31.59 -1.64
N VAL A 615 0.77 -31.62 -2.59
CA VAL A 615 1.03 -32.01 -3.97
C VAL A 615 0.66 -30.88 -4.93
N LEU A 616 1.59 -30.54 -5.83
CA LEU A 616 1.38 -29.64 -6.97
C LEU A 616 1.24 -30.47 -8.26
N LYS A 617 0.08 -30.38 -8.92
CA LYS A 617 -0.22 -31.05 -10.20
C LYS A 617 -0.45 -30.00 -11.28
N GLN A 618 0.35 -30.03 -12.34
CA GLN A 618 0.23 -29.09 -13.48
C GLN A 618 0.22 -27.61 -13.03
N CYS A 619 0.94 -27.32 -11.93
CA CYS A 619 1.04 -25.96 -11.40
C CYS A 619 2.28 -25.26 -11.95
N GLN A 620 2.14 -23.96 -12.17
CA GLN A 620 3.28 -23.08 -12.46
C GLN A 620 3.63 -22.28 -11.21
N VAL A 621 4.91 -22.20 -10.87
CA VAL A 621 5.43 -21.34 -9.79
C VAL A 621 6.43 -20.37 -10.42
N ASP A 622 6.14 -19.07 -10.40
CA ASP A 622 7.01 -18.06 -11.03
C ASP A 622 8.26 -17.78 -10.20
N SER A 623 8.13 -17.66 -8.87
CA SER A 623 9.25 -17.46 -7.95
C SER A 623 8.95 -17.90 -6.53
N VAL A 624 10.01 -18.21 -5.77
CA VAL A 624 9.92 -18.52 -4.34
C VAL A 624 10.87 -17.65 -3.56
N ARG A 625 10.39 -17.03 -2.47
CA ARG A 625 11.19 -16.27 -1.52
C ARG A 625 11.24 -16.98 -0.18
N PHE A 626 12.44 -17.23 0.32
CA PHE A 626 12.66 -17.68 1.68
C PHE A 626 12.99 -16.46 2.57
N GLU A 627 12.12 -16.12 3.52
CA GLU A 627 12.37 -15.05 4.47
C GLU A 627 13.20 -15.56 5.66
N ALA A 628 14.49 -15.21 5.68
CA ALA A 628 15.37 -15.38 6.84
C ALA A 628 15.60 -14.03 7.53
N ALA A 629 15.95 -14.07 8.83
CA ALA A 629 16.00 -12.90 9.71
C ALA A 629 16.93 -11.74 9.27
N GLU A 630 17.87 -11.96 8.34
CA GLU A 630 18.82 -10.93 7.90
C GLU A 630 19.01 -10.82 6.37
N ASP A 631 18.52 -11.76 5.56
CA ASP A 631 18.55 -11.70 4.09
C ASP A 631 17.44 -12.58 3.47
N SER A 632 16.65 -12.03 2.54
CA SER A 632 15.66 -12.82 1.79
C SER A 632 16.24 -13.30 0.45
N ILE A 633 16.39 -14.61 0.30
CA ILE A 633 16.84 -15.22 -0.95
C ILE A 633 15.59 -15.52 -1.78
N ARG A 634 15.51 -14.88 -2.94
CA ARG A 634 14.48 -15.13 -3.95
C ARG A 634 15.05 -15.95 -5.08
N GLU A 635 14.40 -17.06 -5.39
CA GLU A 635 14.77 -18.03 -6.40
C GLU A 635 13.79 -17.98 -7.58
N PHE A 636 14.35 -17.90 -8.79
CA PHE A 636 13.60 -17.80 -10.06
C PHE A 636 13.85 -18.98 -10.99
N ALA A 637 14.92 -19.74 -10.79
CA ALA A 637 15.23 -20.88 -11.64
C ALA A 637 14.27 -22.04 -11.29
N PRO A 638 13.53 -22.62 -12.27
CA PRO A 638 12.55 -23.67 -12.00
C PRO A 638 13.10 -24.86 -11.20
N ALA A 639 14.33 -25.29 -11.50
CA ALA A 639 15.01 -26.36 -10.77
C ALA A 639 15.26 -26.01 -9.29
N ARG A 640 15.58 -24.75 -8.99
CA ARG A 640 15.80 -24.26 -7.61
C ARG A 640 14.50 -24.07 -6.86
N ILE A 641 13.49 -23.51 -7.52
CA ILE A 641 12.13 -23.41 -6.99
C ILE A 641 11.65 -24.79 -6.54
N LYS A 642 11.75 -25.80 -7.42
CA LYS A 642 11.42 -27.19 -7.09
C LYS A 642 12.24 -27.71 -5.91
N ALA A 643 13.56 -27.45 -5.87
CA ALA A 643 14.43 -27.89 -4.78
C ALA A 643 14.06 -27.27 -3.42
N VAL A 644 13.80 -25.96 -3.38
CA VAL A 644 13.40 -25.24 -2.16
C VAL A 644 12.06 -25.76 -1.66
N LEU A 645 11.05 -25.86 -2.53
CA LEU A 645 9.71 -26.33 -2.15
C LEU A 645 9.70 -27.81 -1.76
N SER A 646 10.48 -28.66 -2.44
CA SER A 646 10.66 -30.06 -2.05
C SER A 646 11.35 -30.19 -0.69
N GLY A 647 12.31 -29.30 -0.38
CA GLY A 647 12.96 -29.22 0.93
C GLY A 647 12.01 -28.87 2.07
N LEU A 648 10.89 -28.22 1.77
CA LEU A 648 9.83 -27.86 2.73
C LEU A 648 8.70 -28.91 2.82
N GLY A 649 8.75 -29.97 2.00
CA GLY A 649 7.78 -31.07 2.02
C GLY A 649 6.72 -31.04 0.90
N ILE A 650 6.86 -30.16 -0.09
CA ILE A 650 5.95 -30.09 -1.25
C ILE A 650 6.41 -31.02 -2.36
N VAL A 651 5.51 -31.84 -2.90
CA VAL A 651 5.78 -32.81 -3.97
C VAL A 651 5.22 -32.32 -5.30
N PHE A 652 6.03 -32.38 -6.36
CA PHE A 652 5.61 -32.07 -7.73
C PHE A 652 5.27 -33.36 -8.48
N HIS A 653 4.15 -33.36 -9.19
CA HIS A 653 3.68 -34.52 -9.94
C HIS A 653 3.76 -34.29 -11.46
N GLU A 654 4.97 -34.04 -12.01
CA GLU A 654 5.35 -34.13 -13.45
C GLU A 654 6.87 -33.91 -13.69
N ASP A 655 7.37 -34.38 -14.85
CA ASP A 655 8.72 -34.88 -15.28
C ASP A 655 10.05 -34.48 -14.59
N GLU A 656 10.94 -35.49 -14.54
CA GLU A 656 12.35 -35.44 -14.09
C GLU A 656 13.17 -34.40 -14.87
N GLU A 657 13.65 -33.38 -14.17
CA GLU A 657 14.59 -32.37 -14.67
C GLU A 657 15.86 -32.33 -13.82
N PRO A 658 17.00 -31.87 -14.40
CA PRO A 658 18.32 -32.14 -13.86
C PRO A 658 18.53 -31.53 -12.47
N LYS A 659 19.01 -32.36 -11.55
CA LYS A 659 19.52 -31.93 -10.24
C LYS A 659 20.75 -31.05 -10.46
N LEU A 660 20.66 -29.78 -10.08
CA LEU A 660 21.84 -28.92 -9.99
C LEU A 660 22.72 -29.33 -8.80
N PRO A 661 24.06 -29.29 -8.92
CA PRO A 661 24.97 -29.58 -7.83
C PRO A 661 24.89 -28.53 -6.72
N ILE A 662 25.08 -28.98 -5.47
CA ILE A 662 24.89 -28.21 -4.22
C ILE A 662 26.06 -27.24 -3.95
N GLU A 663 27.23 -27.42 -4.58
CA GLU A 663 28.39 -26.53 -4.41
C GLU A 663 28.49 -25.49 -5.52
N GLU A 664 28.31 -24.21 -5.16
CA GLU A 664 28.39 -23.07 -6.07
C GLU A 664 29.83 -22.55 -6.21
N PRO A 665 30.33 -22.33 -7.45
CA PRO A 665 31.58 -21.61 -7.68
C PRO A 665 31.53 -20.19 -7.09
N ALA A 666 32.65 -19.68 -6.56
CA ALA A 666 32.73 -18.34 -5.97
C ALA A 666 32.31 -17.23 -6.96
N SER A 667 32.62 -17.40 -8.25
CA SER A 667 32.18 -16.53 -9.36
C SER A 667 30.66 -16.42 -9.48
N VAL A 668 29.94 -17.54 -9.29
CA VAL A 668 28.47 -17.60 -9.33
C VAL A 668 27.86 -16.91 -8.10
N GLY A 669 28.44 -17.10 -6.92
CA GLY A 669 28.03 -16.38 -5.71
C GLY A 669 28.26 -14.86 -5.82
N ALA A 670 29.44 -14.45 -6.32
CA ALA A 670 29.82 -13.06 -6.46
C ALA A 670 29.00 -12.33 -7.54
N ILE A 671 28.77 -12.94 -8.71
CA ILE A 671 27.93 -12.33 -9.75
C ILE A 671 26.47 -12.20 -9.29
N ARG A 672 25.95 -13.13 -8.50
CA ARG A 672 24.62 -12.99 -7.90
C ARG A 672 24.57 -11.86 -6.90
N SER A 673 25.59 -11.72 -6.06
CA SER A 673 25.70 -10.58 -5.16
C SER A 673 25.75 -9.27 -5.95
N LEU A 674 26.42 -9.23 -7.12
CA LEU A 674 26.46 -8.06 -7.99
C LEU A 674 25.10 -7.78 -8.62
N LEU A 675 24.48 -8.80 -9.22
CA LEU A 675 23.16 -8.74 -9.84
C LEU A 675 22.07 -8.35 -8.81
N SER A 676 22.22 -8.76 -7.54
CA SER A 676 21.32 -8.36 -6.47
C SER A 676 21.32 -6.85 -6.20
N MET A 677 22.41 -6.14 -6.51
CA MET A 677 22.47 -4.68 -6.38
C MET A 677 21.52 -3.98 -7.36
N PHE A 678 21.18 -4.63 -8.48
CA PHE A 678 20.22 -4.11 -9.46
C PHE A 678 18.75 -4.42 -9.10
N ARG A 679 18.46 -5.12 -7.99
CA ARG A 679 17.07 -5.39 -7.56
C ARG A 679 16.30 -4.12 -7.22
N ARG A 680 16.98 -3.14 -6.61
CA ARG A 680 16.39 -1.87 -6.14
C ARG A 680 16.97 -0.64 -6.85
N SER A 681 17.65 -0.84 -7.98
CA SER A 681 18.20 0.24 -8.79
C SER A 681 18.36 -0.20 -10.25
N THR A 682 18.05 0.67 -11.19
CA THR A 682 18.31 0.39 -12.62
C THR A 682 19.78 0.62 -12.99
N VAL A 683 20.56 1.22 -12.07
CA VAL A 683 21.98 1.51 -12.24
C VAL A 683 22.80 1.21 -10.99
N VAL A 684 24.06 0.84 -11.16
CA VAL A 684 25.01 0.63 -10.04
C VAL A 684 26.26 1.45 -10.27
N ARG A 685 26.74 2.14 -9.22
CA ARG A 685 27.97 2.96 -9.24
C ARG A 685 29.19 2.15 -8.80
N GLU A 686 30.38 2.55 -9.25
CA GLU A 686 31.63 1.90 -8.86
C GLU A 686 31.88 2.01 -7.36
N SER A 687 31.57 3.18 -6.80
CA SER A 687 31.59 3.42 -5.35
C SER A 687 30.74 2.41 -4.57
N GLN A 688 29.55 2.04 -5.07
CA GLN A 688 28.66 1.06 -4.43
C GLN A 688 29.23 -0.37 -4.53
N ILE A 689 29.81 -0.76 -5.68
CA ILE A 689 30.45 -2.08 -5.85
C ILE A 689 31.63 -2.20 -4.90
N ARG A 690 32.48 -1.17 -4.83
CA ARG A 690 33.63 -1.12 -3.90
C ARG A 690 33.19 -1.22 -2.45
N HIS A 691 32.09 -0.57 -2.08
CA HIS A 691 31.55 -0.64 -0.73
C HIS A 691 31.05 -2.04 -0.37
N ARG A 692 30.29 -2.69 -1.27
CA ARG A 692 29.69 -4.02 -1.04
C ARG A 692 30.74 -5.13 -0.98
N PHE A 693 31.66 -5.18 -1.95
CA PHE A 693 32.62 -6.28 -2.10
C PHE A 693 33.95 -6.06 -1.37
N ARG A 694 34.20 -4.85 -0.86
CA ARG A 694 35.39 -4.50 -0.06
C ARG A 694 36.70 -5.01 -0.69
N SER A 695 37.31 -6.05 -0.11
CA SER A 695 38.57 -6.65 -0.58
C SER A 695 38.47 -7.36 -1.93
N GLU A 696 37.27 -7.83 -2.31
CA GLU A 696 37.03 -8.54 -3.57
C GLU A 696 36.62 -7.61 -4.72
N ALA A 697 36.43 -6.31 -4.44
CA ALA A 697 35.91 -5.36 -5.40
C ALA A 697 36.73 -5.26 -6.69
N ALA A 698 38.06 -5.38 -6.61
CA ALA A 698 38.92 -5.34 -7.79
C ALA A 698 38.67 -6.54 -8.72
N TRP A 699 38.59 -7.76 -8.16
CA TRP A 699 38.29 -8.96 -8.93
C TRP A 699 36.88 -8.91 -9.56
N VAL A 700 35.87 -8.45 -8.81
CA VAL A 700 34.51 -8.29 -9.34
C VAL A 700 34.47 -7.27 -10.49
N LEU A 701 35.13 -6.12 -10.34
CA LEU A 701 35.16 -5.07 -11.36
C LEU A 701 35.95 -5.45 -12.61
N ASP A 702 37.08 -6.15 -12.44
CA ASP A 702 37.99 -6.46 -13.55
C ASP A 702 37.57 -7.75 -14.30
N GLU A 703 37.07 -8.76 -13.59
CA GLU A 703 36.72 -10.05 -14.20
C GLU A 703 35.21 -10.23 -14.43
N LEU A 704 34.38 -10.09 -13.39
CA LEU A 704 32.96 -10.44 -13.47
C LEU A 704 32.12 -9.40 -14.23
N VAL A 705 32.36 -8.12 -13.98
CA VAL A 705 31.73 -7.01 -14.72
C VAL A 705 32.14 -7.08 -16.19
N GLY A 706 33.41 -7.39 -16.50
CA GLY A 706 33.87 -7.55 -17.87
C GLY A 706 33.12 -8.65 -18.63
N VAL A 707 32.88 -9.80 -18.00
CA VAL A 707 32.07 -10.90 -18.55
C VAL A 707 30.63 -10.46 -18.78
N ALA A 708 30.01 -9.81 -17.80
CA ALA A 708 28.63 -9.33 -17.92
C ALA A 708 28.46 -8.27 -19.03
N VAL A 709 29.45 -7.41 -19.25
CA VAL A 709 29.47 -6.47 -20.39
C VAL A 709 29.64 -7.20 -21.72
N ALA A 710 30.55 -8.18 -21.79
CA ALA A 710 30.83 -8.92 -23.02
C ALA A 710 29.62 -9.72 -23.52
N HIS A 711 28.83 -10.29 -22.61
CA HIS A 711 27.60 -11.03 -22.92
C HIS A 711 26.36 -10.12 -23.01
N GLY A 712 26.52 -8.79 -22.93
CA GLY A 712 25.41 -7.86 -23.05
C GLY A 712 24.36 -7.99 -21.95
N VAL A 713 24.79 -8.33 -20.73
CA VAL A 713 23.96 -8.37 -19.51
C VAL A 713 23.92 -6.98 -18.84
N ILE A 714 25.04 -6.25 -18.88
CA ILE A 714 25.14 -4.86 -18.41
C ILE A 714 25.87 -3.98 -19.45
N GLU A 715 25.54 -2.68 -19.48
CA GLU A 715 26.22 -1.66 -20.29
C GLU A 715 26.90 -0.60 -19.42
N VAL A 716 27.98 -0.01 -19.96
CA VAL A 716 28.65 1.13 -19.33
C VAL A 716 27.97 2.42 -19.79
N ARG A 717 27.57 3.27 -18.84
CA ARG A 717 27.03 4.61 -19.13
C ARG A 717 28.00 5.71 -18.72
N THR A 718 28.16 6.70 -19.59
CA THR A 718 28.99 7.87 -19.32
C THR A 718 28.28 8.87 -18.42
N TYR A 719 29.00 9.30 -17.39
CA TYR A 719 28.64 10.33 -16.43
C TYR A 719 28.43 11.71 -17.08
N ARG A 720 27.36 12.43 -16.70
CA ARG A 720 27.02 13.77 -17.24
C ARG A 720 27.23 14.95 -16.25
N GLY A 721 27.91 14.75 -15.11
CA GLY A 721 28.12 15.78 -14.06
C GLY A 721 29.59 16.23 -13.85
N SER A 722 29.93 16.71 -12.65
CA SER A 722 31.31 17.01 -12.20
C SER A 722 31.90 15.91 -11.28
N GLY A 723 32.68 14.97 -11.85
CA GLY A 723 33.11 13.71 -11.22
C GLY A 723 33.54 12.65 -12.26
N GLN A 724 34.20 11.57 -11.84
CA GLN A 724 34.69 10.47 -12.70
C GLN A 724 34.18 9.08 -12.24
N ASP A 725 32.99 9.00 -11.61
CA ASP A 725 32.43 7.71 -11.18
C ASP A 725 31.80 6.97 -12.38
N ARG A 726 32.08 5.67 -12.52
CA ARG A 726 31.52 4.82 -13.59
C ARG A 726 30.15 4.27 -13.16
N ILE A 727 29.24 4.18 -14.12
CA ILE A 727 27.88 3.70 -13.89
C ILE A 727 27.61 2.53 -14.84
N TRP A 728 27.08 1.44 -14.31
CA TRP A 728 26.59 0.29 -15.09
C TRP A 728 25.07 0.23 -15.04
N ALA A 729 24.45 -0.14 -16.14
CA ALA A 729 23.00 -0.35 -16.26
C ALA A 729 22.71 -1.75 -16.81
N LEU A 730 21.62 -2.39 -16.38
CA LEU A 730 21.17 -3.65 -16.96
C LEU A 730 20.67 -3.44 -18.40
N THR A 731 21.05 -4.34 -19.30
CA THR A 731 20.59 -4.37 -20.70
C THR A 731 19.54 -5.46 -20.95
N ALA A 732 19.43 -6.44 -20.04
CA ALA A 732 18.42 -7.49 -20.03
C ALA A 732 17.66 -7.51 -18.70
N ARG A 733 16.47 -8.13 -18.66
CA ARG A 733 15.70 -8.26 -17.42
C ARG A 733 16.46 -9.14 -16.43
N LEU A 734 16.60 -8.67 -15.19
CA LEU A 734 17.31 -9.40 -14.14
C LEU A 734 16.76 -10.83 -13.97
N ASP A 735 15.44 -11.01 -14.01
CA ASP A 735 14.81 -12.34 -13.89
C ASP A 735 15.17 -13.25 -15.06
N ASP A 736 15.20 -12.73 -16.30
CA ASP A 736 15.57 -13.52 -17.48
C ASP A 736 17.04 -13.94 -17.38
N VAL A 737 17.90 -13.06 -16.84
CA VAL A 737 19.29 -13.39 -16.53
C VAL A 737 19.34 -14.47 -15.47
N LEU A 738 18.67 -14.33 -14.33
CA LEU A 738 18.69 -15.33 -13.24
C LEU A 738 18.05 -16.68 -13.66
N ALA A 739 16.96 -16.66 -14.43
CA ALA A 739 16.29 -17.86 -14.94
C ALA A 739 17.16 -18.62 -15.96
N ALA A 740 17.96 -17.90 -16.77
CA ALA A 740 18.92 -18.49 -17.70
C ALA A 740 19.95 -19.40 -17.03
N GLU A 741 20.21 -19.20 -15.73
CA GLU A 741 21.10 -20.06 -14.97
C GLU A 741 20.62 -21.53 -14.99
N GLY A 742 19.31 -21.74 -14.96
CA GLY A 742 18.68 -23.07 -15.04
C GLY A 742 18.66 -23.68 -16.44
N GLY A 743 19.18 -22.97 -17.46
CA GLY A 743 19.16 -23.40 -18.87
C GLY A 743 17.92 -22.98 -19.65
N PHE A 744 17.05 -22.15 -19.07
CA PHE A 744 15.78 -21.72 -19.66
C PHE A 744 15.78 -20.20 -19.89
N ALA A 745 16.34 -19.72 -21.00
CA ALA A 745 16.23 -18.33 -21.48
C ALA A 745 16.78 -18.19 -22.91
N ARG A 746 17.06 -16.95 -23.35
CA ARG A 746 17.86 -16.69 -24.55
C ARG A 746 19.25 -17.33 -24.42
N GLN A 747 19.78 -17.88 -25.51
CA GLN A 747 21.05 -18.61 -25.53
C GLN A 747 22.23 -17.78 -25.00
N ASP A 748 22.27 -16.48 -25.28
CA ASP A 748 23.33 -15.58 -24.82
C ASP A 748 23.39 -15.44 -23.28
N LEU A 749 22.23 -15.47 -22.61
CA LEU A 749 22.16 -15.46 -21.15
C LEU A 749 22.54 -16.81 -20.53
N VAL A 750 22.25 -17.91 -21.22
CA VAL A 750 22.66 -19.27 -20.78
C VAL A 750 24.19 -19.41 -20.89
N ASP A 751 24.76 -18.91 -22.00
CA ASP A 751 26.20 -18.91 -22.25
C ASP A 751 26.97 -18.04 -21.23
N PHE A 752 26.39 -16.92 -20.80
CA PHE A 752 26.91 -16.09 -19.70
C PHE A 752 27.11 -16.89 -18.40
N TRP A 753 26.11 -17.66 -17.97
CA TRP A 753 26.24 -18.51 -16.76
C TRP A 753 27.20 -19.67 -16.95
N ALA A 754 27.31 -20.21 -18.16
CA ALA A 754 28.28 -21.26 -18.47
C ALA A 754 29.73 -20.75 -18.37
N ASP A 755 30.03 -19.56 -18.89
CA ASP A 755 31.35 -18.91 -18.79
C ASP A 755 31.72 -18.62 -17.33
N LEU A 756 30.77 -18.12 -16.54
CA LEU A 756 30.95 -17.88 -15.10
C LEU A 756 31.32 -19.15 -14.33
N ARG A 757 30.63 -20.27 -14.60
CA ARG A 757 30.94 -21.58 -13.98
C ARG A 757 32.31 -22.11 -14.38
N GLY A 758 32.84 -21.70 -15.54
CA GLY A 758 34.17 -22.06 -16.01
C GLY A 758 35.30 -21.28 -15.33
N ARG A 759 34.99 -20.19 -14.62
CA ARG A 759 35.96 -19.31 -13.95
C ARG A 759 35.99 -19.62 -12.45
N ARG A 760 37.19 -19.86 -11.93
CA ARG A 760 37.44 -20.20 -10.52
C ARG A 760 37.94 -19.00 -9.75
#